data_AF-A0AA97PJB6-F1
#
_entry.id   AF-A0AA97PJB6-F1
#
_cell.length_a   1.000
_cell.length_b   1.000
_cell.length_c   1.000
_cell.angle_alpha   90.00
_cell.angle_beta   90.00
_cell.angle_gamma   90.00
#
_symmetry.space_group_name_H-M   'P 1'
#
loop_
_entity.id
_entity.type
_entity.pdbx_description
1 polymer ?
#
loop_
_entity_poly.entity_id
_entity_poly.type
_entity_poly.pdbx_seq_one_letter_code
_entity_poly.pdbx_strand_id
1 'polypeptide(L)'
;MPARLSCESEKRPGSQWSPARTRTNLVGVDRHLAHHQPSNSNAKQSSDVQEDSDPRPGSGFDQNTSKTAVNDLNDDRDDHEAENGPATTRITKRRTSAELRSVAARSRRSGNFNWKPALSRDASPEQEPDLISSPSHETTVANPPRTTGDAIDGLSSTSPMMEKLSIESRGRRGPSTKTYRSRSPWYTSMRTLMVTLAGLFCLGLIVHSLNTRQLDPKGCRMAWMHPSYHQLDEFDTEHTRFASKYSLYLYRDAGIDRDTKLRGIPVLFIPGNAGSYRQVRSIASEAATYYRDVVRHDERALRRGARPLDFFSVDFNEDFTAFHGRTLLDQAEYLNEAVRYILSLYLDPRKSERESGVPDPTSVIVIGHSMGGVVARTMLTMANYQANSINTILTMSAPHARAPVSFDGLMVRTYREINDYWRHAFLKPSRENPLEQVTLVSVAGGGLDTIVPSDYASIESLVPGTNGFTVYTSSIPTVWTSMDHQAIMWCDQFRKVVSRALYDIVDIRRPSQTKGRSERMRKLKRWFLTGMESNTERDSAHAAASTLLILDDTSNDITRQGERFVLRGLGSKPGGKGRAYLLPIPPPNSPAGKQLNILTDQRLGNSGDSSLIEVMFCSMSASSQQGQASATSFSTKMDLSEGDSTSSTRLACKNAAPDVIQLPRSTRSTRYPFYLDGEQELLPFSYLHYDVDEIASEYQFVAIVDKSSDPTSGFLISEFNDLSQSHSVQRIGLKHLLTTGLELEMPSDRPMVTEVKIPSMRSSLLAYNLEISKKACQGKSSEELFTPLVRQYLTEPYESKFYVNVSRASISLHGVAPYVPPAMRPRVDGEDGLSLQFWTDPTCGASVRVKLTVDFIGSMGKLYMRYRTIFACFPLLVAALVLRKQFNVYDETGVFIPFTQGLDLALRRSIPLLLAGLTIASIVMGEREAYSSASPLSESHHQKNTTHPTAIDFDQNDLLIGTRDIFFWFMVPLIGLVSIGACAALNYSFLALSQLLSFLFGLLKVRFAWRNRHDGYRNGSASPSSTKTSFRVCSPRRRVITTLILLFFVATFVPYQFAYVVCCVVQLTTTVRALRITSDAQRPPSSSSATSSEKSATNSTNLHNLNFYNYVHSILVLMIWVMPIDVPVLLVWVRNLALNWMTPFSSHHNVLSIIPFIVLVETHTTGKMVPRVTSRPLRHVSGIILTGTAVYAAIYGVSYAYVLHHLVNIFAAWLVAVHLTTAAAAVAGSSNGGGFASFSSSSYTISSVSSLFENGQVIDQKGGKIP
;
A
#
# COMPACT_ATOMS: atom_id res chain seq x y z
N MET A 1 -22.50 -14.66 20.63
CA MET A 1 -22.97 -14.80 22.03
C MET A 1 -21.97 -14.10 22.92
N PRO A 2 -22.41 -13.37 23.96
CA PRO A 2 -21.52 -12.58 24.81
C PRO A 2 -21.09 -13.34 26.07
N ALA A 3 -19.99 -12.87 26.67
CA ALA A 3 -19.81 -12.87 28.11
C ALA A 3 -19.38 -11.45 28.49
N ARG A 4 -20.25 -10.72 29.22
CA ARG A 4 -19.89 -9.45 29.86
C ARG A 4 -19.25 -9.77 31.21
N LEU A 5 -18.41 -8.87 31.69
CA LEU A 5 -18.48 -8.37 33.08
C LEU A 5 -18.01 -6.91 33.07
N SER A 6 -18.44 -6.13 34.07
CA SER A 6 -18.41 -4.66 34.00
C SER A 6 -18.28 -4.05 35.39
N CYS A 7 -17.51 -2.97 35.48
CA CYS A 7 -17.50 -1.89 36.48
C CYS A 7 -17.67 -2.24 37.97
N GLU A 8 -16.75 -1.75 38.81
CA GLU A 8 -17.15 -0.84 39.90
C GLU A 8 -15.99 0.09 40.33
N SER A 9 -16.29 1.02 41.25
CA SER A 9 -15.59 2.30 41.39
C SER A 9 -14.72 2.47 42.64
N GLU A 10 -14.11 3.65 42.76
CA GLU A 10 -13.21 4.10 43.82
C GLU A 10 -13.72 3.99 45.27
N LYS A 11 -12.79 3.91 46.23
CA LYS A 11 -12.73 4.80 47.41
C LYS A 11 -11.36 4.79 48.11
N ARG A 12 -10.91 5.98 48.55
CA ARG A 12 -9.92 6.20 49.65
C ARG A 12 -10.73 6.62 50.92
N PRO A 13 -10.20 6.54 52.16
CA PRO A 13 -9.15 7.43 52.72
C PRO A 13 -7.78 6.72 52.88
N GLY A 14 -6.69 7.23 53.48
CA GLY A 14 -6.48 8.25 54.55
C GLY A 14 -6.23 7.56 55.91
N SER A 15 -5.30 7.98 56.79
CA SER A 15 -4.38 9.13 56.76
C SER A 15 -3.29 9.08 57.86
N GLN A 16 -2.15 9.73 57.60
CA GLN A 16 -1.27 10.45 58.56
C GLN A 16 -0.35 9.74 59.61
N TRP A 17 0.89 10.27 59.62
CA TRP A 17 1.73 10.70 60.77
C TRP A 17 2.87 9.82 61.36
N SER A 18 3.90 10.58 61.76
CA SER A 18 5.22 10.26 62.32
C SER A 18 5.18 10.43 63.88
N PRO A 19 6.28 10.55 64.69
CA PRO A 19 7.72 10.56 64.38
C PRO A 19 8.70 9.87 65.39
N ALA A 20 10.01 10.01 65.08
CA ALA A 20 11.15 10.25 66.00
C ALA A 20 11.75 9.16 66.94
N ARG A 21 13.06 8.90 66.73
CA ARG A 21 14.20 8.82 67.70
C ARG A 21 14.12 7.75 68.85
N THR A 22 15.21 7.21 69.43
CA THR A 22 16.59 7.74 69.60
C THR A 22 17.66 6.65 69.92
N ARG A 23 18.91 6.84 69.42
CA ARG A 23 20.25 6.60 70.05
C ARG A 23 20.78 5.19 70.47
N THR A 24 22.12 5.07 70.35
CA THR A 24 23.09 4.20 71.12
C THR A 24 22.96 2.67 70.96
N ASN A 25 23.97 1.78 71.07
CA ASN A 25 25.46 1.78 71.24
C ASN A 25 25.98 0.32 70.98
N LEU A 26 27.27 -0.11 70.91
CA LEU A 26 28.64 0.47 70.91
C LEU A 26 29.66 -0.59 70.38
N VAL A 27 30.93 -0.21 70.08
CA VAL A 27 32.14 -1.05 69.80
C VAL A 27 32.10 -1.94 68.52
N GLY A 28 33.16 -2.07 67.69
CA GLY A 28 34.46 -1.37 67.63
C GLY A 28 35.58 -2.22 66.97
N VAL A 29 36.77 -1.61 66.73
CA VAL A 29 38.08 -2.26 66.42
C VAL A 29 38.21 -2.91 65.01
N ASP A 30 39.23 -2.68 64.16
CA ASP A 30 40.38 -1.75 64.19
C ASP A 30 40.86 -1.35 62.75
N ARG A 31 41.60 -0.23 62.66
CA ARG A 31 42.81 0.09 61.83
C ARG A 31 43.01 -0.41 60.37
N HIS A 32 43.71 0.31 59.47
CA HIS A 32 44.33 1.66 59.47
C HIS A 32 44.72 2.10 58.03
N LEU A 33 44.73 3.43 57.76
CA LEU A 33 45.71 4.26 56.97
C LEU A 33 46.17 3.79 55.55
N ALA A 34 46.51 4.64 54.57
CA ALA A 34 46.67 6.09 54.37
C ALA A 34 46.86 6.34 52.84
N HIS A 35 46.86 7.52 52.20
CA HIS A 35 46.46 8.93 52.43
C HIS A 35 46.32 9.58 51.01
N HIS A 36 46.13 10.87 50.71
CA HIS A 36 46.21 12.16 51.44
C HIS A 36 45.20 13.19 50.84
N GLN A 37 45.50 14.49 50.95
CA GLN A 37 44.79 15.67 50.39
C GLN A 37 45.83 16.77 50.02
N PRO A 38 45.53 18.04 49.58
CA PRO A 38 44.38 18.94 49.83
C PRO A 38 43.80 19.54 48.49
N SER A 39 43.24 20.76 48.31
CA SER A 39 42.98 21.95 49.16
C SER A 39 41.81 22.86 48.69
N ASN A 40 41.09 23.40 49.67
CA ASN A 40 40.27 24.63 49.79
C ASN A 40 40.30 25.76 48.73
N SER A 41 39.15 26.44 48.57
CA SER A 41 38.87 27.88 48.89
C SER A 41 37.91 28.59 47.90
N ASN A 42 37.16 29.67 48.22
CA ASN A 42 36.38 30.04 49.42
C ASN A 42 35.39 31.22 49.09
N ALA A 43 34.44 31.54 49.98
CA ALA A 43 33.66 32.82 50.06
C ALA A 43 32.56 33.08 48.98
N LYS A 44 31.48 33.89 49.19
CA LYS A 44 31.02 34.69 50.36
C LYS A 44 29.50 35.08 50.26
N GLN A 45 28.82 35.21 51.42
CA GLN A 45 27.77 36.19 51.86
C GLN A 45 26.59 36.61 50.94
N SER A 46 25.39 37.04 51.42
CA SER A 46 24.80 37.17 52.78
C SER A 46 23.27 37.44 52.70
N SER A 47 22.52 37.19 53.78
CA SER A 47 21.12 37.64 53.94
C SER A 47 20.71 37.75 55.42
N ASP A 48 19.98 38.81 55.77
CA ASP A 48 19.48 39.23 57.10
C ASP A 48 18.03 39.78 56.89
N VAL A 49 17.07 39.87 57.84
CA VAL A 49 17.03 39.63 59.31
C VAL A 49 15.54 39.50 59.78
N GLN A 50 15.26 38.69 60.82
CA GLN A 50 14.20 38.73 61.89
C GLN A 50 12.71 39.12 61.63
N GLU A 51 11.71 38.93 62.53
CA GLU A 51 11.37 37.95 63.62
C GLU A 51 9.97 38.32 64.23
N ASP A 52 9.48 37.62 65.26
CA ASP A 52 8.35 37.92 66.19
C ASP A 52 6.86 37.99 65.68
N SER A 53 5.80 37.80 66.50
CA SER A 53 5.57 36.92 67.69
C SER A 53 4.08 36.94 68.19
N ASP A 54 3.39 35.77 68.23
CA ASP A 54 2.29 35.36 69.18
C ASP A 54 1.03 36.28 69.44
N PRO A 55 0.04 35.98 70.33
CA PRO A 55 -0.62 34.70 70.71
C PRO A 55 -2.20 34.72 70.88
N ARG A 56 -2.89 33.62 70.50
CA ARG A 56 -4.11 33.00 71.17
C ARG A 56 -5.47 33.80 71.26
N PRO A 57 -6.58 33.27 71.87
CA PRO A 57 -7.35 32.02 71.59
C PRO A 57 -8.91 32.19 71.54
N GLY A 58 -9.72 31.14 71.27
CA GLY A 58 -11.20 31.15 71.42
C GLY A 58 -11.98 29.81 71.27
N SER A 59 -13.14 29.69 71.94
CA SER A 59 -14.10 28.55 72.07
C SER A 59 -15.07 28.33 70.87
N GLY A 60 -15.91 27.27 70.74
CA GLY A 60 -16.22 26.06 71.55
C GLY A 60 -17.60 25.41 71.20
N PHE A 61 -18.08 24.45 72.02
CA PHE A 61 -19.47 23.91 72.19
C PHE A 61 -20.10 22.77 71.31
N ASP A 62 -20.59 21.73 72.04
CA ASP A 62 -21.89 20.99 71.97
C ASP A 62 -22.26 19.66 71.21
N GLN A 63 -22.58 18.64 72.05
CA GLN A 63 -23.75 17.72 72.12
C GLN A 63 -24.05 16.48 71.21
N ASN A 64 -23.98 15.31 71.87
CA ASN A 64 -24.97 14.20 72.01
C ASN A 64 -25.66 13.47 70.82
N THR A 65 -25.62 12.11 70.83
CA THR A 65 -26.78 11.22 71.19
C THR A 65 -26.49 9.69 71.20
N SER A 66 -27.16 8.94 72.11
CA SER A 66 -27.46 7.46 72.13
C SER A 66 -26.35 6.39 71.86
N LYS A 67 -26.05 5.43 72.77
CA LYS A 67 -26.80 4.19 73.19
C LYS A 67 -26.89 3.11 72.07
N THR A 68 -26.75 1.78 72.29
CA THR A 68 -26.70 0.94 73.52
C THR A 68 -26.10 -0.48 73.29
N ALA A 69 -25.58 -1.10 74.36
CA ALA A 69 -25.47 -2.56 74.64
C ALA A 69 -24.60 -3.51 73.74
N VAL A 70 -24.11 -4.70 74.17
CA VAL A 70 -23.43 -5.24 75.40
C VAL A 70 -23.58 -6.79 75.50
N ASN A 71 -22.47 -7.49 75.81
CA ASN A 71 -22.27 -8.88 76.31
C ASN A 71 -22.55 -10.17 75.46
N ASP A 72 -21.48 -10.95 75.27
CA ASP A 72 -21.16 -12.29 75.81
C ASP A 72 -22.21 -13.43 75.88
N LEU A 73 -21.81 -14.65 75.45
CA LEU A 73 -21.48 -15.78 76.34
C LEU A 73 -20.92 -17.03 75.59
N ASN A 74 -20.46 -18.03 76.36
CA ASN A 74 -19.71 -19.25 75.99
C ASN A 74 -20.50 -20.25 75.07
N ASP A 75 -19.92 -21.32 74.48
CA ASP A 75 -19.52 -22.55 75.22
C ASP A 75 -18.47 -23.48 74.55
N ASP A 76 -17.64 -24.08 75.41
CA ASP A 76 -16.93 -25.38 75.45
C ASP A 76 -16.62 -26.30 74.21
N ARG A 77 -15.35 -26.78 74.18
CA ARG A 77 -14.85 -28.19 73.98
C ARG A 77 -14.95 -28.88 72.59
N ASP A 78 -14.26 -29.98 72.22
CA ASP A 78 -13.10 -30.84 72.66
C ASP A 78 -12.76 -31.80 71.46
N ASP A 79 -11.66 -32.54 71.27
CA ASP A 79 -10.27 -32.66 71.84
C ASP A 79 -9.38 -33.43 70.79
N HIS A 80 -8.21 -33.99 71.18
CA HIS A 80 -7.14 -34.62 70.37
C HIS A 80 -7.26 -36.15 70.02
N GLU A 81 -6.21 -36.65 69.32
CA GLU A 81 -5.68 -38.05 69.21
C GLU A 81 -6.27 -39.08 68.19
N ALA A 82 -5.52 -40.09 67.68
CA ALA A 82 -4.07 -40.32 67.48
C ALA A 82 -3.75 -41.61 66.64
N GLU A 83 -2.46 -41.83 66.29
CA GLU A 83 -1.79 -43.14 66.02
C GLU A 83 -2.33 -44.07 64.89
N ASN A 84 -1.77 -45.27 64.65
CA ASN A 84 -0.48 -45.59 63.98
C ASN A 84 -0.58 -46.97 63.29
N GLY A 85 0.02 -47.22 62.11
CA GLY A 85 0.00 -48.56 61.48
C GLY A 85 0.65 -48.67 60.06
N PRO A 86 1.12 -49.87 59.62
CA PRO A 86 2.41 -49.92 58.89
C PRO A 86 2.47 -50.66 57.52
N ALA A 87 3.61 -50.45 56.82
CA ALA A 87 4.30 -51.35 55.85
C ALA A 87 3.70 -51.54 54.41
N THR A 88 4.46 -51.59 53.29
CA THR A 88 5.82 -51.07 52.98
C THR A 88 6.04 -50.92 51.44
N THR A 89 6.89 -49.96 51.03
CA THR A 89 7.68 -49.90 49.77
C THR A 89 7.02 -50.07 48.38
N ARG A 90 6.79 -48.95 47.67
CA ARG A 90 7.25 -48.71 46.26
C ARG A 90 7.00 -47.27 45.77
N ILE A 91 7.85 -46.79 44.83
CA ILE A 91 7.70 -45.60 43.94
C ILE A 91 7.83 -44.18 44.56
N THR A 92 9.07 -43.67 44.49
CA THR A 92 9.59 -42.30 44.20
C THR A 92 8.71 -41.02 44.13
N LYS A 93 9.35 -39.87 44.49
CA LYS A 93 9.01 -38.43 44.26
C LYS A 93 7.90 -37.89 45.20
N ARG A 94 7.86 -36.62 45.66
CA ARG A 94 8.47 -35.30 45.26
C ARG A 94 8.45 -34.36 46.54
N ARG A 95 8.80 -33.05 46.63
CA ARG A 95 9.20 -31.93 45.73
C ARG A 95 9.85 -30.73 46.50
N THR A 96 11.19 -30.69 46.67
CA THR A 96 11.98 -29.49 47.07
C THR A 96 13.41 -29.63 46.53
N SER A 97 14.12 -28.62 46.00
CA SER A 97 13.79 -27.25 45.53
C SER A 97 14.82 -26.85 44.44
N ALA A 98 14.54 -25.81 43.63
CA ALA A 98 15.35 -25.36 42.46
C ALA A 98 15.44 -26.42 41.32
N GLU A 99 15.82 -26.13 40.06
CA GLU A 99 16.38 -24.93 39.41
C GLU A 99 15.49 -24.38 38.27
N LEU A 100 15.95 -23.31 37.58
CA LEU A 100 15.19 -22.57 36.58
C LEU A 100 16.08 -21.94 35.49
N ARG A 101 16.02 -22.40 34.23
CA ARG A 101 16.38 -21.60 33.02
C ARG A 101 16.03 -22.22 31.65
N SER A 102 15.79 -21.30 30.70
CA SER A 102 16.04 -21.33 29.24
C SER A 102 15.45 -22.40 28.28
N VAL A 103 14.62 -21.90 27.35
CA VAL A 103 14.63 -22.12 25.88
C VAL A 103 14.37 -23.53 25.31
N ALA A 104 13.17 -23.72 24.72
CA ALA A 104 12.97 -23.99 23.28
C ALA A 104 11.49 -24.22 22.93
N ALA A 105 11.03 -23.71 21.77
CA ALA A 105 9.68 -24.00 21.25
C ALA A 105 9.64 -24.04 19.70
N ARG A 106 10.06 -25.16 19.11
CA ARG A 106 9.73 -25.50 17.71
C ARG A 106 8.39 -26.22 17.66
N SER A 107 7.43 -25.72 16.87
CA SER A 107 6.22 -26.47 16.50
C SER A 107 6.43 -27.25 15.18
N ARG A 108 5.71 -28.37 15.00
CA ARG A 108 5.94 -29.35 13.91
C ARG A 108 4.74 -29.47 12.96
N ARG A 109 5.04 -29.89 11.72
CA ARG A 109 4.07 -30.54 10.81
C ARG A 109 3.54 -31.84 11.40
N SER A 110 2.26 -32.13 11.18
CA SER A 110 1.68 -33.47 11.06
C SER A 110 0.36 -33.39 10.29
N GLY A 111 -0.02 -34.33 9.42
CA GLY A 111 0.73 -35.50 8.97
C GLY A 111 -0.02 -36.28 7.88
N ASN A 112 0.71 -37.09 7.11
CA ASN A 112 0.10 -38.13 6.28
C ASN A 112 -0.16 -39.36 7.14
N PHE A 113 -1.32 -40.00 7.00
CA PHE A 113 -1.53 -41.38 7.43
C PHE A 113 -1.51 -42.30 6.22
N ASN A 114 -0.74 -43.39 6.33
CA ASN A 114 -0.69 -44.47 5.36
C ASN A 114 -0.65 -45.78 6.15
N TRP A 115 -1.49 -46.75 5.79
CA TRP A 115 -1.58 -48.05 6.48
C TRP A 115 -1.46 -49.18 5.46
N LYS A 116 -0.47 -50.05 5.69
CA LYS A 116 -0.41 -51.41 5.14
C LYS A 116 -0.64 -52.41 6.26
N PRO A 117 -1.39 -53.49 6.02
CA PRO A 117 -1.07 -54.83 6.49
C PRO A 117 -0.34 -55.64 5.39
N ALA A 118 0.08 -56.87 5.68
CA ALA A 118 0.89 -57.71 4.79
C ALA A 118 0.48 -59.19 4.84
N LEU A 119 1.21 -60.03 4.09
CA LEU A 119 1.26 -61.51 4.11
C LEU A 119 0.22 -62.29 3.26
N SER A 120 0.60 -62.49 1.99
CA SER A 120 0.82 -63.81 1.33
C SER A 120 -0.11 -65.01 1.56
N ARG A 121 -0.65 -65.56 0.46
CA ARG A 121 -0.46 -66.98 0.13
C ARG A 121 -0.61 -67.28 -1.37
N ASP A 122 -0.20 -68.48 -1.77
CA ASP A 122 0.22 -68.89 -3.12
C ASP A 122 -0.92 -69.31 -4.08
N ALA A 123 -0.72 -69.14 -5.40
CA ALA A 123 -1.01 -70.15 -6.45
C ALA A 123 -0.73 -69.66 -7.89
N SER A 124 -0.34 -70.60 -8.75
CA SER A 124 -0.25 -70.57 -10.23
C SER A 124 -0.36 -72.03 -10.71
N PRO A 125 -0.45 -72.38 -12.02
CA PRO A 125 -0.52 -71.59 -13.28
C PRO A 125 -1.92 -71.75 -13.95
N GLU A 126 -2.24 -71.46 -15.22
CA GLU A 126 -1.54 -71.23 -16.52
C GLU A 126 -2.21 -70.00 -17.26
N GLN A 127 -2.14 -69.70 -18.58
CA GLN A 127 -1.63 -70.35 -19.82
C GLN A 127 -1.37 -69.29 -20.93
N GLU A 128 -0.85 -69.69 -22.09
CA GLU A 128 -0.43 -68.87 -23.26
C GLU A 128 -0.59 -69.67 -24.58
N PRO A 129 -0.36 -69.14 -25.82
CA PRO A 129 -0.24 -67.75 -26.35
C PRO A 129 -1.23 -67.53 -27.55
N ASP A 130 -1.13 -66.66 -28.60
CA ASP A 130 -0.25 -65.53 -29.01
C ASP A 130 -1.15 -64.36 -29.58
N LEU A 131 -1.30 -63.95 -30.86
CA LEU A 131 -0.70 -64.31 -32.17
C LEU A 131 -0.50 -63.07 -33.10
N ILE A 132 0.61 -62.36 -32.90
CA ILE A 132 1.44 -61.58 -33.88
C ILE A 132 0.84 -60.49 -34.84
N SER A 133 1.49 -59.31 -34.81
CA SER A 133 1.70 -58.22 -35.82
C SER A 133 0.59 -57.36 -36.48
N SER A 134 0.68 -56.04 -36.25
CA SER A 134 0.98 -54.87 -37.15
C SER A 134 1.11 -55.07 -38.71
N PRO A 135 1.16 -54.01 -39.60
CA PRO A 135 1.48 -52.58 -39.35
C PRO A 135 0.84 -51.45 -40.23
N SER A 136 1.14 -50.18 -39.86
CA SER A 136 1.49 -48.96 -40.68
C SER A 136 0.77 -48.43 -41.95
N HIS A 137 0.49 -47.09 -41.97
CA HIS A 137 0.65 -46.10 -43.08
C HIS A 137 -0.22 -46.29 -44.39
N GLU A 138 -0.49 -45.34 -45.32
CA GLU A 138 -0.30 -43.86 -45.44
C GLU A 138 -1.34 -43.14 -46.36
N THR A 139 -0.99 -41.93 -46.83
CA THR A 139 -1.69 -40.77 -47.45
C THR A 139 -2.45 -40.84 -48.81
N THR A 140 -3.42 -39.91 -48.95
CA THR A 140 -3.79 -39.01 -50.10
C THR A 140 -4.54 -39.43 -51.41
N VAL A 141 -5.70 -38.75 -51.62
CA VAL A 141 -6.16 -37.95 -52.82
C VAL A 141 -6.32 -38.56 -54.23
N ALA A 142 -7.54 -38.49 -54.81
CA ALA A 142 -7.86 -38.08 -56.22
C ALA A 142 -9.40 -38.00 -56.52
N ASN A 143 -9.81 -37.39 -57.65
CA ASN A 143 -11.19 -36.91 -57.95
C ASN A 143 -11.97 -37.64 -59.11
N PRO A 144 -13.31 -37.43 -59.25
CA PRO A 144 -14.21 -37.88 -60.37
C PRO A 144 -14.32 -36.80 -61.51
N PRO A 145 -15.29 -36.74 -62.49
CA PRO A 145 -16.56 -37.49 -62.75
C PRO A 145 -16.93 -37.81 -64.25
N ARG A 146 -18.18 -38.29 -64.53
CA ARG A 146 -18.88 -38.28 -65.86
C ARG A 146 -20.43 -38.35 -65.71
N THR A 147 -21.22 -37.38 -66.23
CA THR A 147 -22.06 -37.35 -67.49
C THR A 147 -23.29 -38.30 -67.52
N THR A 148 -24.46 -38.01 -68.13
CA THR A 148 -24.87 -37.16 -69.28
C THR A 148 -26.29 -36.53 -69.17
N GLY A 149 -26.55 -35.43 -69.91
CA GLY A 149 -27.89 -35.03 -70.40
C GLY A 149 -28.71 -33.97 -69.60
N ASP A 150 -29.81 -33.40 -70.13
CA ASP A 150 -30.30 -33.39 -71.53
C ASP A 150 -31.38 -32.29 -71.85
N ALA A 151 -32.00 -32.32 -73.05
CA ALA A 151 -32.83 -31.26 -73.71
C ALA A 151 -34.33 -31.67 -73.94
N ILE A 152 -35.31 -30.88 -74.46
CA ILE A 152 -35.51 -29.45 -74.84
C ILE A 152 -37.04 -29.09 -74.87
N ASP A 153 -37.43 -27.85 -75.25
CA ASP A 153 -38.81 -27.27 -75.43
C ASP A 153 -39.69 -27.07 -74.17
N GLY A 154 -40.62 -26.11 -74.06
CA GLY A 154 -41.15 -25.04 -74.96
C GLY A 154 -42.69 -24.97 -74.84
N LEU A 155 -43.41 -23.83 -74.69
CA LEU A 155 -43.14 -22.39 -74.71
C LEU A 155 -44.14 -21.65 -73.74
N SER A 156 -44.06 -20.31 -73.62
CA SER A 156 -44.95 -19.41 -72.83
C SER A 156 -46.45 -19.46 -73.25
N SER A 157 -47.46 -19.07 -72.44
CA SER A 157 -47.61 -17.72 -71.83
C SER A 157 -48.70 -17.56 -70.73
N THR A 158 -48.75 -16.35 -70.16
CA THR A 158 -49.91 -15.65 -69.52
C THR A 158 -50.53 -16.18 -68.21
N SER A 159 -50.45 -15.31 -67.20
CA SER A 159 -51.21 -15.31 -65.92
C SER A 159 -52.45 -14.37 -66.07
N PRO A 160 -53.36 -14.15 -65.08
CA PRO A 160 -53.35 -14.62 -63.69
C PRO A 160 -54.72 -15.05 -63.08
N MET A 161 -54.67 -15.34 -61.77
CA MET A 161 -55.68 -15.05 -60.73
C MET A 161 -56.61 -16.18 -60.23
N MET A 162 -56.97 -16.03 -58.95
CA MET A 162 -57.94 -16.76 -58.13
C MET A 162 -57.49 -18.11 -57.50
N GLU A 163 -57.44 -18.07 -56.16
CA GLU A 163 -57.79 -19.15 -55.21
C GLU A 163 -57.16 -20.55 -55.36
N LYS A 164 -56.30 -20.93 -54.40
CA LYS A 164 -55.80 -22.30 -54.25
C LYS A 164 -55.86 -22.78 -52.80
N LEU A 165 -56.97 -23.43 -52.45
CA LEU A 165 -57.21 -24.05 -51.15
C LEU A 165 -56.92 -25.56 -51.20
N SER A 166 -56.34 -26.08 -50.12
CA SER A 166 -56.29 -27.49 -49.69
C SER A 166 -55.95 -28.63 -50.69
N ILE A 167 -54.87 -29.36 -50.32
CA ILE A 167 -54.41 -30.73 -50.65
C ILE A 167 -53.02 -30.63 -51.30
N GLU A 168 -51.92 -31.10 -50.69
CA GLU A 168 -51.67 -32.45 -50.19
C GLU A 168 -50.65 -32.47 -49.01
N SER A 169 -50.60 -33.55 -48.22
CA SER A 169 -49.82 -33.59 -46.97
C SER A 169 -48.84 -34.77 -46.84
N ARG A 170 -47.59 -34.60 -47.33
CA ARG A 170 -46.42 -35.37 -46.86
C ARG A 170 -45.09 -34.75 -47.28
N GLY A 171 -44.05 -34.91 -46.45
CA GLY A 171 -42.69 -35.08 -46.98
C GLY A 171 -41.70 -33.89 -47.00
N ARG A 172 -41.60 -33.03 -45.98
CA ARG A 172 -40.34 -32.31 -45.71
C ARG A 172 -39.92 -32.36 -44.23
N ARG A 173 -38.79 -33.01 -43.95
CA ARG A 173 -38.16 -33.03 -42.62
C ARG A 173 -37.50 -31.68 -42.35
N GLY A 174 -37.95 -30.97 -41.32
CA GLY A 174 -37.21 -29.83 -40.78
C GLY A 174 -35.89 -30.26 -40.12
N PRO A 175 -34.90 -29.35 -39.98
CA PRO A 175 -33.62 -29.67 -39.35
C PRO A 175 -33.82 -30.03 -37.87
N SER A 176 -33.15 -31.10 -37.41
CA SER A 176 -33.34 -31.64 -36.06
C SER A 176 -32.96 -30.64 -34.97
N THR A 177 -33.89 -30.35 -34.07
CA THR A 177 -33.62 -29.56 -32.86
C THR A 177 -32.64 -30.32 -31.97
N LYS A 178 -31.42 -29.77 -31.77
CA LYS A 178 -30.43 -30.38 -30.88
C LYS A 178 -30.93 -30.33 -29.43
N THR A 179 -31.41 -31.45 -28.91
CA THR A 179 -31.92 -31.59 -27.54
C THR A 179 -30.80 -31.43 -26.51
N TYR A 180 -30.63 -30.21 -25.99
CA TYR A 180 -29.73 -29.91 -24.88
C TYR A 180 -30.22 -30.56 -23.58
N ARG A 181 -29.75 -31.78 -23.29
CA ARG A 181 -29.90 -32.38 -21.95
C ARG A 181 -29.08 -31.55 -20.94
N SER A 182 -29.75 -31.06 -19.90
CA SER A 182 -29.10 -30.42 -18.75
C SER A 182 -28.21 -31.44 -18.05
N ARG A 183 -26.94 -31.11 -17.81
CA ARG A 183 -25.97 -31.98 -17.13
C ARG A 183 -25.96 -31.73 -15.62
N SER A 184 -25.33 -32.62 -14.86
CA SER A 184 -25.06 -32.40 -13.44
C SER A 184 -24.35 -31.04 -13.24
N PRO A 185 -24.71 -30.23 -12.23
CA PRO A 185 -24.00 -28.98 -11.91
C PRO A 185 -22.50 -29.17 -11.70
N TRP A 186 -22.09 -30.35 -11.23
CA TRP A 186 -20.71 -30.75 -11.00
C TRP A 186 -19.96 -31.22 -12.26
N TYR A 187 -20.61 -31.28 -13.42
CA TYR A 187 -19.97 -31.74 -14.65
C TYR A 187 -18.90 -30.75 -15.14
N THR A 188 -17.64 -31.21 -15.14
CA THR A 188 -16.51 -30.53 -15.80
C THR A 188 -16.33 -31.01 -17.24
N SER A 189 -16.22 -30.06 -18.16
CA SER A 189 -15.63 -30.32 -19.48
C SER A 189 -14.10 -30.37 -19.35
N MET A 190 -13.42 -31.26 -20.06
CA MET A 190 -11.96 -31.39 -19.99
C MET A 190 -11.23 -30.06 -20.31
N ARG A 191 -11.75 -29.26 -21.24
CA ARG A 191 -11.24 -27.90 -21.51
C ARG A 191 -11.41 -26.97 -20.30
N THR A 192 -12.59 -26.95 -19.70
CA THR A 192 -12.86 -26.12 -18.51
C THR A 192 -11.95 -26.53 -17.36
N LEU A 193 -11.74 -27.83 -17.15
CA LEU A 193 -10.81 -28.35 -16.15
C LEU A 193 -9.36 -27.88 -16.42
N MET A 194 -8.86 -28.05 -17.65
CA MET A 194 -7.52 -27.61 -18.05
C MET A 194 -7.33 -26.09 -17.83
N VAL A 195 -8.27 -25.26 -18.28
CA VAL A 195 -8.20 -23.80 -18.14
C VAL A 195 -8.31 -23.36 -16.68
N THR A 196 -9.18 -23.98 -15.88
CA THR A 196 -9.29 -23.70 -14.44
C THR A 196 -8.01 -24.11 -13.70
N LEU A 197 -7.43 -25.27 -13.99
CA LEU A 197 -6.17 -25.71 -13.38
C LEU A 197 -5.02 -24.77 -13.75
N ALA A 198 -4.91 -24.35 -15.02
CA ALA A 198 -3.91 -23.38 -15.45
C ALA A 198 -4.09 -22.01 -14.76
N GLY A 199 -5.32 -21.49 -14.68
CA GLY A 199 -5.62 -20.23 -13.97
C GLY A 199 -5.31 -20.28 -12.47
N LEU A 200 -5.62 -21.40 -11.80
CA LEU A 200 -5.30 -21.61 -10.39
C LEU A 200 -3.80 -21.84 -10.16
N PHE A 201 -3.09 -22.48 -11.10
CA PHE A 201 -1.63 -22.62 -11.05
C PHE A 201 -0.95 -21.25 -11.20
N CYS A 202 -1.36 -20.41 -12.16
CA CYS A 202 -0.86 -19.04 -12.29
C CYS A 202 -1.14 -18.19 -11.04
N LEU A 203 -2.33 -18.31 -10.44
CA LEU A 203 -2.64 -17.66 -9.16
C LEU A 203 -1.74 -18.17 -8.02
N GLY A 204 -1.52 -19.48 -7.95
CA GLY A 204 -0.60 -20.11 -7.00
C GLY A 204 0.85 -19.63 -7.16
N LEU A 205 1.32 -19.44 -8.39
CA LEU A 205 2.64 -18.88 -8.67
C LEU A 205 2.76 -17.41 -8.25
N ILE A 206 1.74 -16.58 -8.50
CA ILE A 206 1.71 -15.18 -8.04
C ILE A 206 1.81 -15.13 -6.51
N VAL A 207 0.97 -15.88 -5.80
CA VAL A 207 0.95 -15.94 -4.33
C VAL A 207 2.24 -16.55 -3.78
N HIS A 208 2.80 -17.57 -4.41
CA HIS A 208 4.08 -18.16 -4.00
C HIS A 208 5.24 -17.16 -4.17
N SER A 209 5.32 -16.47 -5.32
CA SER A 209 6.34 -15.45 -5.57
C SER A 209 6.24 -14.30 -4.58
N LEU A 210 5.04 -13.75 -4.35
CA LEU A 210 4.80 -12.67 -3.40
C LEU A 210 5.31 -12.98 -1.98
N ASN A 211 5.30 -14.24 -1.58
CA ASN A 211 5.73 -14.68 -0.25
C ASN A 211 7.17 -15.25 -0.20
N THR A 212 7.90 -15.34 -1.32
CA THR A 212 9.21 -16.05 -1.35
C THR A 212 10.29 -15.45 -2.27
N ARG A 213 9.95 -14.53 -3.18
CA ARG A 213 10.88 -13.98 -4.19
C ARG A 213 10.86 -12.45 -4.17
N GLN A 214 12.01 -11.85 -4.47
CA GLN A 214 12.15 -10.38 -4.62
C GLN A 214 11.60 -9.61 -3.41
N LEU A 215 11.86 -10.16 -2.21
CA LEU A 215 11.53 -9.59 -0.90
C LEU A 215 12.68 -8.72 -0.41
N ASP A 216 12.36 -7.53 0.09
CA ASP A 216 13.34 -6.66 0.75
C ASP A 216 13.66 -7.14 2.17
N PRO A 217 14.90 -6.97 2.67
CA PRO A 217 15.26 -7.33 4.03
C PRO A 217 14.64 -6.34 5.03
N LYS A 218 14.21 -6.85 6.19
CA LYS A 218 13.63 -6.02 7.27
C LYS A 218 14.72 -5.48 8.18
N GLY A 219 15.06 -4.20 8.05
CA GLY A 219 16.05 -3.52 8.89
C GLY A 219 15.49 -2.66 10.02
N CYS A 220 14.17 -2.55 10.19
CA CYS A 220 13.54 -1.62 11.13
C CYS A 220 13.79 -2.01 12.60
N ARG A 221 14.54 -1.18 13.32
CA ARG A 221 14.85 -1.34 14.75
C ARG A 221 13.77 -0.75 15.65
N MET A 222 13.60 -1.34 16.83
CA MET A 222 12.54 -0.97 17.78
C MET A 222 12.84 0.31 18.56
N ALA A 223 11.91 1.27 18.53
CA ALA A 223 11.93 2.49 19.33
C ALA A 223 11.22 2.33 20.68
N TRP A 224 11.71 3.01 21.72
CA TRP A 224 11.17 3.04 23.08
C TRP A 224 10.89 4.48 23.53
N MET A 225 9.86 4.69 24.34
CA MET A 225 9.31 6.02 24.68
C MET A 225 8.33 5.95 25.87
N HIS A 226 8.02 7.07 26.52
CA HIS A 226 7.04 7.15 27.63
C HIS A 226 5.90 8.13 27.29
N PRO A 227 4.95 7.72 26.43
CA PRO A 227 4.00 8.64 25.82
C PRO A 227 2.88 9.06 26.79
N SER A 228 2.71 10.38 26.96
CA SER A 228 1.56 11.03 27.58
C SER A 228 0.75 11.77 26.52
N TYR A 229 -0.56 11.80 26.71
CA TYR A 229 -1.51 12.48 25.83
C TYR A 229 -2.47 13.30 26.68
N HIS A 230 -2.51 14.60 26.44
CA HIS A 230 -3.38 15.53 27.15
C HIS A 230 -4.48 15.95 26.18
N GLN A 231 -5.73 15.58 26.47
CA GLN A 231 -6.88 15.96 25.65
C GLN A 231 -7.10 17.47 25.77
N LEU A 232 -7.48 18.11 24.66
CA LEU A 232 -7.78 19.54 24.63
C LEU A 232 -9.30 19.72 24.66
N ASP A 233 -9.88 19.53 25.85
CA ASP A 233 -11.35 19.49 26.07
C ASP A 233 -12.06 20.82 25.76
N GLU A 234 -11.31 21.93 25.71
CA GLU A 234 -11.77 23.24 25.26
C GLU A 234 -11.97 23.33 23.72
N PHE A 235 -11.50 22.35 22.93
CA PHE A 235 -11.77 22.27 21.48
C PHE A 235 -13.07 21.52 21.22
N ASP A 236 -14.16 22.19 21.54
CA ASP A 236 -15.49 21.61 21.74
C ASP A 236 -16.49 21.91 20.60
N THR A 237 -17.78 21.76 20.88
CA THR A 237 -18.86 22.03 19.93
C THR A 237 -19.07 23.51 19.58
N GLU A 238 -18.56 24.47 20.36
CA GLU A 238 -18.53 25.88 19.95
C GLU A 238 -17.53 26.11 18.80
N HIS A 239 -16.45 25.35 18.81
CA HIS A 239 -15.38 25.42 17.81
C HIS A 239 -15.67 24.59 16.56
N THR A 240 -16.21 23.37 16.70
CA THR A 240 -16.49 22.50 15.56
C THR A 240 -17.59 21.48 15.80
N ARG A 241 -18.48 21.34 14.81
CA ARG A 241 -19.58 20.37 14.80
C ARG A 241 -19.15 18.90 14.92
N PHE A 242 -17.86 18.59 14.75
CA PHE A 242 -17.31 17.25 14.88
C PHE A 242 -16.60 16.97 16.21
N ALA A 243 -16.58 17.90 17.18
CA ALA A 243 -15.93 17.67 18.48
C ALA A 243 -16.55 16.50 19.28
N SER A 244 -17.81 16.17 19.03
CA SER A 244 -18.50 14.98 19.56
C SER A 244 -18.13 13.66 18.85
N LYS A 245 -17.30 13.71 17.80
CA LYS A 245 -16.85 12.56 16.99
C LYS A 245 -15.32 12.43 16.93
N TYR A 246 -14.58 13.52 16.96
CA TYR A 246 -13.11 13.57 16.86
C TYR A 246 -12.52 14.40 18.00
N SER A 247 -11.34 14.03 18.49
CA SER A 247 -10.70 14.65 19.65
C SER A 247 -9.27 15.07 19.35
N LEU A 248 -8.83 16.20 19.89
CA LEU A 248 -7.48 16.73 19.71
C LEU A 248 -6.65 16.53 20.98
N TYR A 249 -5.41 16.07 20.82
CA TYR A 249 -4.48 15.79 21.91
C TYR A 249 -3.16 16.53 21.74
N LEU A 250 -2.62 17.07 22.83
CA LEU A 250 -1.22 17.46 22.95
C LEU A 250 -0.37 16.27 23.40
N TYR A 251 0.69 15.94 22.65
CA TYR A 251 1.67 14.92 23.02
C TYR A 251 2.73 15.48 23.97
N ARG A 252 3.08 14.66 24.96
CA ARG A 252 4.19 14.89 25.89
C ARG A 252 4.92 13.56 26.15
N ASP A 253 6.23 13.58 26.34
CA ASP A 253 6.95 12.40 26.85
C ASP A 253 7.14 12.54 28.36
N ALA A 254 6.54 11.65 29.14
CA ALA A 254 6.48 11.74 30.60
C ALA A 254 7.86 11.57 31.29
N GLY A 255 8.87 11.11 30.54
CA GLY A 255 10.27 11.10 30.97
C GLY A 255 11.04 12.40 30.70
N ILE A 256 10.43 13.38 30.03
CA ILE A 256 11.08 14.61 29.57
C ILE A 256 10.25 15.85 29.94
N ASP A 257 9.10 16.02 29.30
CA ASP A 257 8.28 17.23 29.36
C ASP A 257 6.94 16.88 30.01
N ARG A 258 6.78 17.22 31.28
CA ARG A 258 5.54 16.94 32.06
C ARG A 258 4.54 18.10 32.10
N ASP A 259 4.92 19.24 31.53
CA ASP A 259 4.16 20.48 31.54
C ASP A 259 3.25 20.57 30.30
N THR A 260 2.00 20.98 30.50
CA THR A 260 1.03 21.18 29.40
C THR A 260 1.17 22.55 28.72
N LYS A 261 1.95 23.48 29.29
CA LYS A 261 2.26 24.76 28.64
C LYS A 261 2.93 24.55 27.27
N LEU A 262 2.55 25.38 26.31
CA LEU A 262 3.16 25.48 24.99
C LEU A 262 4.38 26.41 25.07
N ARG A 263 5.50 25.99 24.50
CA ARG A 263 6.78 26.76 24.50
C ARG A 263 7.51 26.72 23.16
N GLY A 264 7.06 25.87 22.25
CA GLY A 264 7.76 25.48 21.05
C GLY A 264 7.08 25.96 19.77
N ILE A 265 7.19 25.12 18.75
CA ILE A 265 6.68 25.34 17.40
C ILE A 265 5.62 24.25 17.10
N PRO A 266 4.40 24.62 16.65
CA PRO A 266 3.32 23.67 16.48
C PRO A 266 3.55 22.69 15.32
N VAL A 267 3.41 21.40 15.62
CA VAL A 267 3.41 20.29 14.66
C VAL A 267 2.10 19.52 14.83
N LEU A 268 1.33 19.32 13.76
CA LEU A 268 0.08 18.55 13.76
C LEU A 268 0.27 17.21 13.05
N PHE A 269 0.08 16.12 13.78
CA PHE A 269 0.06 14.77 13.22
C PHE A 269 -1.36 14.32 12.84
N ILE A 270 -1.49 13.71 11.67
CA ILE A 270 -2.72 13.16 11.10
C ILE A 270 -2.54 11.64 10.90
N PRO A 271 -3.32 10.79 11.59
CA PRO A 271 -3.19 9.33 11.52
C PRO A 271 -3.70 8.74 10.20
N GLY A 272 -3.36 7.48 9.97
CA GLY A 272 -3.80 6.72 8.80
C GLY A 272 -5.25 6.25 8.84
N ASN A 273 -5.68 5.55 7.79
CA ASN A 273 -6.97 4.84 7.76
C ASN A 273 -7.01 3.78 8.87
N ALA A 274 -8.05 3.82 9.72
CA ALA A 274 -8.12 3.04 10.95
C ALA A 274 -6.88 3.20 11.86
N GLY A 275 -6.21 4.36 11.76
CA GLY A 275 -5.13 4.79 12.64
C GLY A 275 -5.64 5.52 13.87
N SER A 276 -4.76 5.64 14.86
CA SER A 276 -5.00 6.35 16.12
C SER A 276 -3.96 7.47 16.27
N TYR A 277 -4.31 8.53 17.00
CA TYR A 277 -3.38 9.57 17.49
C TYR A 277 -2.07 9.00 18.04
N ARG A 278 -2.12 7.78 18.59
CA ARG A 278 -0.97 7.08 19.16
C ARG A 278 0.15 6.78 18.15
N GLN A 279 -0.09 6.87 16.83
CA GLN A 279 0.95 6.63 15.81
C GLN A 279 2.10 7.67 15.87
N VAL A 280 1.86 8.91 16.33
CA VAL A 280 2.89 9.98 16.38
C VAL A 280 4.06 9.70 17.33
N ARG A 281 3.82 8.85 18.34
CA ARG A 281 4.63 8.71 19.57
C ARG A 281 6.14 8.61 19.35
N SER A 282 6.56 7.81 18.37
CA SER A 282 7.96 7.49 18.13
C SER A 282 8.76 8.71 17.67
N ILE A 283 8.13 9.54 16.82
CA ILE A 283 8.71 10.76 16.24
C ILE A 283 8.70 11.88 17.29
N ALA A 284 7.57 12.07 17.97
CA ALA A 284 7.45 13.11 18.99
C ALA A 284 8.37 12.87 20.21
N SER A 285 8.50 11.62 20.66
CA SER A 285 9.48 11.24 21.70
C SER A 285 10.93 11.43 21.24
N GLU A 286 11.26 11.12 19.98
CA GLU A 286 12.59 11.40 19.43
C GLU A 286 12.87 12.90 19.37
N ALA A 287 11.89 13.71 18.99
CA ALA A 287 12.04 15.16 18.91
C ALA A 287 12.30 15.76 20.31
N ALA A 288 11.51 15.39 21.31
CA ALA A 288 11.73 15.83 22.70
C ALA A 288 13.10 15.38 23.24
N THR A 289 13.50 14.12 22.97
CA THR A 289 14.81 13.56 23.34
C THR A 289 15.96 14.32 22.68
N TYR A 290 15.91 14.49 21.36
CA TYR A 290 16.93 15.21 20.59
C TYR A 290 17.00 16.70 20.95
N TYR A 291 15.87 17.33 21.31
CA TYR A 291 15.89 18.68 21.84
C TYR A 291 16.61 18.75 23.19
N ARG A 292 16.24 17.89 24.14
CA ARG A 292 16.84 17.82 25.48
C ARG A 292 18.36 17.58 25.40
N ASP A 293 18.78 16.58 24.62
CA ASP A 293 20.15 16.05 24.65
C ASP A 293 21.10 16.77 23.68
N VAL A 294 20.59 17.44 22.64
CA VAL A 294 21.41 18.07 21.59
C VAL A 294 21.04 19.54 21.36
N VAL A 295 19.81 19.84 20.92
CA VAL A 295 19.45 21.18 20.44
C VAL A 295 19.52 22.24 21.56
N ARG A 296 19.13 21.87 22.79
CA ARG A 296 19.22 22.74 23.98
C ARG A 296 20.66 23.10 24.34
N HIS A 297 21.65 22.34 23.87
CA HIS A 297 23.07 22.55 24.14
C HIS A 297 23.83 23.18 22.95
N ASP A 298 23.24 23.22 21.74
CA ASP A 298 23.78 24.00 20.62
C ASP A 298 23.27 25.45 20.65
N GLU A 299 24.06 26.32 21.30
CA GLU A 299 23.95 27.78 21.23
C GLU A 299 23.72 28.32 19.81
N ARG A 300 24.35 27.72 18.78
CA ARG A 300 24.18 28.15 17.39
C ARG A 300 22.79 27.78 16.88
N ALA A 301 22.21 26.64 17.26
CA ALA A 301 20.83 26.28 16.91
C ALA A 301 19.82 27.20 17.60
N LEU A 302 20.01 27.46 18.91
CA LEU A 302 19.14 28.36 19.67
C LEU A 302 19.13 29.79 19.08
N ARG A 303 20.31 30.32 18.70
CA ARG A 303 20.43 31.63 18.02
C ARG A 303 19.87 31.64 16.59
N ARG A 304 19.87 30.48 15.90
CA ARG A 304 19.22 30.28 14.59
C ARG A 304 17.69 30.12 14.69
N GLY A 305 17.12 30.14 15.89
CA GLY A 305 15.67 30.09 16.12
C GLY A 305 15.10 28.70 16.40
N ALA A 306 15.93 27.71 16.71
CA ALA A 306 15.46 26.40 17.15
C ALA A 306 14.93 26.46 18.60
N ARG A 307 13.77 25.85 18.84
CA ARG A 307 13.04 25.73 20.12
C ARG A 307 12.30 24.37 20.13
N PRO A 308 11.63 23.93 21.21
CA PRO A 308 10.91 22.64 21.23
C PRO A 308 9.88 22.50 20.10
N LEU A 309 9.44 21.27 19.82
CA LEU A 309 8.35 21.00 18.90
C LEU A 309 7.12 20.56 19.69
N ASP A 310 6.05 21.34 19.61
CA ASP A 310 4.79 21.06 20.29
C ASP A 310 3.90 20.21 19.37
N PHE A 311 3.96 18.89 19.59
CA PHE A 311 3.23 17.90 18.80
C PHE A 311 1.77 17.77 19.23
N PHE A 312 0.86 18.23 18.39
CA PHE A 312 -0.57 17.95 18.44
C PHE A 312 -0.88 16.71 17.59
N SER A 313 -1.91 15.96 17.97
CA SER A 313 -2.38 14.80 17.22
C SER A 313 -3.89 14.64 17.35
N VAL A 314 -4.55 14.31 16.25
CA VAL A 314 -6.00 14.03 16.23
C VAL A 314 -6.30 12.54 16.45
N ASP A 315 -7.39 12.25 17.17
CA ASP A 315 -8.07 10.97 17.12
C ASP A 315 -9.32 11.05 16.24
N PHE A 316 -9.39 10.14 15.26
CA PHE A 316 -10.53 9.96 14.38
C PHE A 316 -11.39 8.74 14.77
N ASN A 317 -11.24 8.20 15.99
CA ASN A 317 -11.91 6.99 16.46
C ASN A 317 -11.66 5.76 15.56
N GLU A 318 -10.48 5.71 14.94
CA GLU A 318 -10.06 4.72 13.93
C GLU A 318 -11.02 4.64 12.71
N ASP A 319 -11.55 5.78 12.26
CA ASP A 319 -12.41 5.86 11.06
C ASP A 319 -11.75 5.26 9.80
N PHE A 320 -12.58 4.61 8.98
CA PHE A 320 -12.16 3.88 7.77
C PHE A 320 -12.04 4.80 6.52
N THR A 321 -11.21 5.85 6.63
CA THR A 321 -11.02 6.88 5.60
C THR A 321 -10.71 6.34 4.20
N ALA A 322 -10.04 5.19 4.05
CA ALA A 322 -9.66 4.64 2.74
C ALA A 322 -10.84 4.09 1.92
N PHE A 323 -12.01 3.89 2.54
CA PHE A 323 -13.17 3.25 1.91
C PHE A 323 -14.37 4.20 1.69
N HIS A 324 -14.30 5.46 2.13
CA HIS A 324 -15.44 6.37 2.09
C HIS A 324 -15.03 7.85 1.96
N GLY A 325 -15.36 8.49 0.83
CA GLY A 325 -14.92 9.84 0.50
C GLY A 325 -15.48 10.94 1.41
N ARG A 326 -16.70 10.78 1.95
CA ARG A 326 -17.27 11.78 2.87
C ARG A 326 -16.50 11.85 4.19
N THR A 327 -16.06 10.71 4.72
CA THR A 327 -15.21 10.65 5.92
C THR A 327 -13.91 11.44 5.74
N LEU A 328 -13.29 11.37 4.56
CA LEU A 328 -12.07 12.12 4.22
C LEU A 328 -12.31 13.63 4.23
N LEU A 329 -13.45 14.09 3.69
CA LEU A 329 -13.86 15.50 3.74
C LEU A 329 -14.19 15.97 5.16
N ASP A 330 -14.91 15.17 5.96
CA ASP A 330 -15.25 15.50 7.35
C ASP A 330 -13.97 15.63 8.22
N GLN A 331 -12.96 14.78 7.98
CA GLN A 331 -11.66 14.86 8.65
C GLN A 331 -10.88 16.13 8.27
N ALA A 332 -10.90 16.52 6.99
CA ALA A 332 -10.26 17.75 6.52
C ALA A 332 -10.95 19.01 7.08
N GLU A 333 -12.28 19.01 7.15
CA GLU A 333 -13.08 20.11 7.70
C GLU A 333 -12.76 20.34 9.19
N TYR A 334 -12.77 19.28 10.01
CA TYR A 334 -12.40 19.33 11.43
C TYR A 334 -10.97 19.82 11.64
N LEU A 335 -10.01 19.33 10.84
CA LEU A 335 -8.61 19.68 11.02
C LEU A 335 -8.28 21.14 10.68
N ASN A 336 -9.03 21.79 9.79
CA ASN A 336 -8.85 23.22 9.53
C ASN A 336 -9.25 24.06 10.77
N GLU A 337 -10.33 23.70 11.46
CA GLU A 337 -10.67 24.32 12.75
C GLU A 337 -9.67 23.94 13.85
N ALA A 338 -9.13 22.71 13.83
CA ALA A 338 -8.08 22.30 14.76
C ALA A 338 -6.79 23.12 14.57
N VAL A 339 -6.40 23.42 13.32
CA VAL A 339 -5.29 24.34 13.05
C VAL A 339 -5.61 25.75 13.56
N ARG A 340 -6.83 26.25 13.35
CA ARG A 340 -7.28 27.56 13.85
C ARG A 340 -7.15 27.65 15.38
N TYR A 341 -7.62 26.62 16.08
CA TYR A 341 -7.57 26.49 17.54
C TYR A 341 -6.15 26.29 18.08
N ILE A 342 -5.32 25.47 17.42
CA ILE A 342 -3.90 25.32 17.77
C ILE A 342 -3.18 26.66 17.72
N LEU A 343 -3.46 27.50 16.72
CA LEU A 343 -2.85 28.83 16.61
C LEU A 343 -3.37 29.81 17.67
N SER A 344 -4.65 29.77 18.05
CA SER A 344 -5.18 30.63 19.12
C SER A 344 -4.66 30.26 20.52
N LEU A 345 -4.33 28.98 20.78
CA LEU A 345 -3.70 28.58 22.05
C LEU A 345 -2.36 29.29 22.33
N TYR A 346 -1.64 29.73 21.29
CA TYR A 346 -0.38 30.47 21.48
C TYR A 346 -0.59 31.93 21.88
N LEU A 347 -1.79 32.48 21.67
CA LEU A 347 -2.16 33.86 21.99
C LEU A 347 -2.63 34.03 23.44
N ASP A 348 -2.93 32.94 24.17
CA ASP A 348 -3.32 32.99 25.58
C ASP A 348 -2.09 32.79 26.50
N PRO A 349 -1.67 33.81 27.28
CA PRO A 349 -0.53 33.72 28.20
C PRO A 349 -0.67 32.67 29.31
N ARG A 350 -1.87 32.10 29.51
CA ARG A 350 -2.12 31.00 30.47
C ARG A 350 -1.77 29.63 29.87
N LYS A 351 -1.78 29.52 28.54
CA LYS A 351 -1.50 28.31 27.75
C LYS A 351 -0.09 28.34 27.13
N SER A 352 0.35 29.54 26.74
CA SER A 352 1.59 29.83 26.01
C SER A 352 2.61 30.50 26.94
N GLU A 353 3.79 29.90 27.09
CA GLU A 353 4.91 30.44 27.86
C GLU A 353 6.14 30.58 26.94
N ARG A 354 6.05 31.53 26.01
CA ARG A 354 7.08 31.83 25.00
C ARG A 354 7.92 33.04 25.41
N GLU A 355 9.12 33.09 24.84
CA GLU A 355 10.15 34.09 25.09
C GLU A 355 9.71 35.49 24.63
N SER A 356 9.93 36.52 25.46
CA SER A 356 9.49 37.88 25.15
C SER A 356 10.17 38.44 23.90
N GLY A 357 9.37 38.79 22.89
CA GLY A 357 9.85 39.38 21.63
C GLY A 357 9.93 38.41 20.44
N VAL A 358 9.56 37.13 20.59
CA VAL A 358 9.33 36.25 19.42
C VAL A 358 7.92 36.48 18.83
N PRO A 359 7.73 36.40 17.51
CA PRO A 359 6.40 36.52 16.91
C PRO A 359 5.51 35.31 17.20
N ASP A 360 4.20 35.54 17.24
CA ASP A 360 3.20 34.47 17.33
C ASP A 360 3.16 33.59 16.08
N PRO A 361 2.80 32.30 16.23
CA PRO A 361 2.72 31.39 15.11
C PRO A 361 1.53 31.73 14.21
N THR A 362 1.79 31.87 12.92
CA THR A 362 0.75 32.02 11.89
C THR A 362 0.49 30.74 11.12
N SER A 363 1.28 29.68 11.37
CA SER A 363 1.19 28.41 10.63
C SER A 363 1.75 27.20 11.38
N VAL A 364 1.24 26.02 11.04
CA VAL A 364 1.55 24.71 11.63
C VAL A 364 2.31 23.82 10.63
N ILE A 365 3.24 22.99 11.11
CA ILE A 365 3.85 21.91 10.32
C ILE A 365 2.95 20.68 10.37
N VAL A 366 2.58 20.10 9.22
CA VAL A 366 1.70 18.92 9.16
C VAL A 366 2.49 17.65 8.85
N ILE A 367 2.23 16.57 9.58
CA ILE A 367 2.78 15.23 9.32
C ILE A 367 1.63 14.25 9.12
N GLY A 368 1.52 13.63 7.95
CA GLY A 368 0.40 12.74 7.59
C GLY A 368 0.84 11.30 7.28
N HIS A 369 0.34 10.32 8.03
CA HIS A 369 0.52 8.91 7.71
C HIS A 369 -0.58 8.39 6.79
N SER A 370 -0.23 7.61 5.76
CA SER A 370 -1.21 6.91 4.91
C SER A 370 -2.29 7.88 4.36
N MET A 371 -3.58 7.55 4.50
CA MET A 371 -4.69 8.45 4.14
C MET A 371 -4.65 9.82 4.84
N GLY A 372 -4.03 9.96 6.02
CA GLY A 372 -3.83 11.24 6.70
C GLY A 372 -2.98 12.22 5.90
N GLY A 373 -2.02 11.72 5.10
CA GLY A 373 -1.28 12.54 4.13
C GLY A 373 -2.13 13.02 2.95
N VAL A 374 -3.24 12.34 2.65
CA VAL A 374 -4.22 12.79 1.64
C VAL A 374 -5.16 13.83 2.25
N VAL A 375 -5.66 13.58 3.47
CA VAL A 375 -6.45 14.58 4.25
C VAL A 375 -5.68 15.90 4.39
N ALA A 376 -4.37 15.85 4.65
CA ALA A 376 -3.49 17.04 4.68
C ALA A 376 -3.51 17.87 3.38
N ARG A 377 -3.68 17.22 2.22
CA ARG A 377 -3.81 17.90 0.91
C ARG A 377 -5.23 18.42 0.67
N THR A 378 -6.24 17.71 1.17
CA THR A 378 -7.65 18.12 1.13
C THR A 378 -7.93 19.34 1.98
N MET A 379 -7.25 19.47 3.14
CA MET A 379 -7.38 20.65 4.01
C MET A 379 -7.23 21.95 3.22
N LEU A 380 -6.26 22.03 2.31
CA LEU A 380 -5.99 23.22 1.48
C LEU A 380 -7.06 23.51 0.42
N THR A 381 -7.93 22.53 0.10
CA THR A 381 -9.02 22.67 -0.88
C THR A 381 -10.38 22.97 -0.23
N MET A 382 -10.47 22.96 1.11
CA MET A 382 -11.71 23.21 1.84
C MET A 382 -11.96 24.70 2.07
N ALA A 383 -13.23 25.12 2.06
CA ALA A 383 -13.63 26.52 2.19
C ALA A 383 -13.28 27.17 3.54
N ASN A 384 -13.04 26.37 4.59
CA ASN A 384 -12.60 26.85 5.90
C ASN A 384 -11.06 26.91 6.07
N TYR A 385 -10.29 26.67 5.02
CA TYR A 385 -8.83 26.77 5.08
C TYR A 385 -8.36 28.22 5.29
N GLN A 386 -7.63 28.47 6.37
CA GLN A 386 -6.94 29.74 6.58
C GLN A 386 -5.68 29.79 5.70
N ALA A 387 -5.63 30.70 4.73
CA ALA A 387 -4.50 30.86 3.83
C ALA A 387 -3.17 31.02 4.58
N ASN A 388 -2.11 30.37 4.08
CA ASN A 388 -0.78 30.27 4.70
C ASN A 388 -0.70 29.58 6.08
N SER A 389 -1.81 29.09 6.67
CA SER A 389 -1.76 28.41 7.98
C SER A 389 -1.06 27.05 7.95
N ILE A 390 -0.83 26.48 6.77
CA ILE A 390 0.06 25.32 6.56
C ILE A 390 1.13 25.72 5.55
N ASN A 391 2.40 25.56 5.92
CA ASN A 391 3.54 25.82 5.03
C ASN A 391 4.36 24.57 4.70
N THR A 392 4.33 23.53 5.55
CA THR A 392 5.12 22.31 5.41
C THR A 392 4.24 21.10 5.66
N ILE A 393 4.25 20.15 4.72
CA ILE A 393 3.57 18.87 4.82
C ILE A 393 4.60 17.76 4.56
N LEU A 394 4.81 16.89 5.56
CA LEU A 394 5.60 15.66 5.42
C LEU A 394 4.63 14.46 5.42
N THR A 395 4.71 13.59 4.42
CA THR A 395 3.82 12.42 4.32
C THR A 395 4.58 11.10 4.29
N MET A 396 3.97 10.05 4.85
CA MET A 396 4.60 8.74 5.04
C MET A 396 3.66 7.63 4.53
N SER A 397 4.08 6.90 3.50
CA SER A 397 3.26 5.90 2.77
C SER A 397 1.88 6.43 2.34
N ALA A 398 1.78 7.71 1.99
CA ALA A 398 0.52 8.36 1.62
C ALA A 398 0.21 8.16 0.12
N PRO A 399 -0.98 7.63 -0.24
CA PRO A 399 -1.37 7.40 -1.64
C PRO A 399 -1.78 8.72 -2.31
N HIS A 400 -0.81 9.49 -2.80
CA HIS A 400 -1.07 10.79 -3.42
C HIS A 400 -1.57 10.74 -4.87
N ALA A 401 -1.06 9.81 -5.67
CA ALA A 401 -1.36 9.74 -7.09
C ALA A 401 -2.77 9.18 -7.36
N ARG A 402 -3.17 8.13 -6.63
CA ARG A 402 -4.44 7.42 -6.80
C ARG A 402 -4.96 6.82 -5.49
N ALA A 403 -6.28 6.81 -5.33
CA ALA A 403 -6.95 6.15 -4.20
C ALA A 403 -6.58 4.66 -4.11
N PRO A 404 -6.35 4.10 -2.89
CA PRO A 404 -6.03 2.69 -2.69
C PRO A 404 -7.05 1.70 -3.26
N VAL A 405 -8.32 2.10 -3.34
CA VAL A 405 -9.46 1.37 -3.92
C VAL A 405 -10.45 2.35 -4.57
N SER A 406 -11.22 1.87 -5.55
CA SER A 406 -12.15 2.66 -6.39
C SER A 406 -13.63 2.29 -6.17
N PHE A 407 -13.96 1.75 -4.99
CA PHE A 407 -15.29 1.21 -4.65
C PHE A 407 -16.33 2.27 -4.23
N ASP A 408 -15.88 3.50 -3.92
CA ASP A 408 -16.76 4.64 -3.66
C ASP A 408 -16.56 5.73 -4.73
N GLY A 409 -17.67 6.17 -5.33
CA GLY A 409 -17.65 7.20 -6.37
C GLY A 409 -17.30 8.59 -5.83
N LEU A 410 -17.63 8.89 -4.57
CA LEU A 410 -17.23 10.15 -3.93
C LEU A 410 -15.72 10.17 -3.70
N MET A 411 -15.12 9.09 -3.21
CA MET A 411 -13.66 8.95 -3.08
C MET A 411 -12.93 9.23 -4.40
N VAL A 412 -13.34 8.59 -5.50
CA VAL A 412 -12.71 8.78 -6.82
C VAL A 412 -12.86 10.24 -7.30
N ARG A 413 -14.03 10.84 -7.09
CA ARG A 413 -14.29 12.25 -7.43
C ARG A 413 -13.42 13.21 -6.61
N THR A 414 -13.37 13.05 -5.30
CA THR A 414 -12.58 13.90 -4.40
C THR A 414 -11.08 13.80 -4.69
N TYR A 415 -10.56 12.62 -5.05
CA TYR A 415 -9.16 12.49 -5.51
C TYR A 415 -8.87 13.29 -6.78
N ARG A 416 -9.78 13.31 -7.77
CA ARG A 416 -9.65 14.16 -8.95
C ARG A 416 -9.67 15.64 -8.57
N GLU A 417 -10.66 16.07 -7.80
CA GLU A 417 -10.81 17.48 -7.36
C GLU A 417 -9.57 17.99 -6.60
N ILE A 418 -8.96 17.17 -5.72
CA ILE A 418 -7.71 17.51 -5.02
C ILE A 418 -6.52 17.54 -6.00
N ASN A 419 -6.37 16.53 -6.87
CA ASN A 419 -5.23 16.47 -7.78
C ASN A 419 -5.25 17.61 -8.81
N ASP A 420 -6.43 17.96 -9.34
CA ASP A 420 -6.58 19.05 -10.31
C ASP A 420 -6.41 20.42 -9.67
N TYR A 421 -6.88 20.63 -8.42
CA TYR A 421 -6.55 21.85 -7.66
C TYR A 421 -5.03 22.02 -7.53
N TRP A 422 -4.31 20.97 -7.12
CA TRP A 422 -2.86 21.03 -6.93
C TRP A 422 -2.11 21.27 -8.24
N ARG A 423 -2.49 20.60 -9.34
CA ARG A 423 -1.96 20.85 -10.69
C ARG A 423 -2.20 22.29 -11.14
N HIS A 424 -3.45 22.77 -11.09
CA HIS A 424 -3.82 24.11 -11.55
C HIS A 424 -3.19 25.23 -10.72
N ALA A 425 -2.92 25.00 -9.42
CA ALA A 425 -2.21 25.97 -8.59
C ALA A 425 -0.78 26.26 -9.12
N PHE A 426 -0.06 25.23 -9.56
CA PHE A 426 1.30 25.37 -10.12
C PHE A 426 1.34 25.74 -11.61
N LEU A 427 0.19 25.80 -12.30
CA LEU A 427 0.09 26.43 -13.64
C LEU A 427 -0.06 27.96 -13.56
N LYS A 428 -0.37 28.52 -12.39
CA LYS A 428 -0.50 29.96 -12.18
C LYS A 428 0.85 30.63 -11.91
N PRO A 429 1.01 31.93 -12.22
CA PRO A 429 2.16 32.71 -11.75
C PRO A 429 2.26 32.71 -10.22
N SER A 430 3.48 32.71 -9.68
CA SER A 430 3.76 32.62 -8.23
C SER A 430 3.05 33.64 -7.32
N ARG A 431 2.55 34.75 -7.87
CA ARG A 431 1.73 35.74 -7.12
C ARG A 431 0.28 35.31 -6.91
N GLU A 432 -0.25 34.44 -7.77
CA GLU A 432 -1.62 33.93 -7.75
C GLU A 432 -1.71 32.46 -7.30
N ASN A 433 -0.57 31.81 -7.09
CA ASN A 433 -0.45 30.43 -6.64
C ASN A 433 -0.72 30.32 -5.12
N PRO A 434 -1.85 29.74 -4.66
CA PRO A 434 -2.14 29.59 -3.24
C PRO A 434 -1.21 28.58 -2.53
N LEU A 435 -0.48 27.77 -3.31
CA LEU A 435 0.47 26.78 -2.81
C LEU A 435 1.93 27.26 -2.90
N GLU A 436 2.18 28.54 -3.22
CA GLU A 436 3.54 29.04 -3.46
C GLU A 436 4.47 28.83 -2.26
N GLN A 437 3.99 29.03 -1.03
CA GLN A 437 4.77 28.81 0.19
C GLN A 437 4.68 27.37 0.74
N VAL A 438 3.83 26.53 0.16
CA VAL A 438 3.62 25.15 0.60
C VAL A 438 4.74 24.26 0.10
N THR A 439 5.26 23.43 1.01
CA THR A 439 6.25 22.38 0.74
C THR A 439 5.65 21.01 1.04
N LEU A 440 5.68 20.08 0.10
CA LEU A 440 5.19 18.70 0.26
C LEU A 440 6.32 17.70 0.01
N VAL A 441 6.75 16.97 1.04
CA VAL A 441 7.68 15.84 0.91
C VAL A 441 6.93 14.55 1.16
N SER A 442 7.09 13.56 0.28
CA SER A 442 6.48 12.24 0.46
C SER A 442 7.53 11.13 0.58
N VAL A 443 7.47 10.39 1.69
CA VAL A 443 8.39 9.28 2.00
C VAL A 443 7.66 7.95 1.82
N ALA A 444 8.18 7.10 0.94
CA ALA A 444 7.62 5.78 0.63
C ALA A 444 8.32 4.64 1.38
N GLY A 445 7.55 3.63 1.80
CA GLY A 445 8.07 2.40 2.43
C GLY A 445 8.86 1.50 1.48
N GLY A 446 8.69 1.62 0.15
CA GLY A 446 9.29 0.73 -0.83
C GLY A 446 8.57 -0.63 -0.90
N GLY A 447 9.31 -1.71 -1.18
CA GLY A 447 8.72 -3.02 -1.50
C GLY A 447 8.19 -3.83 -0.31
N LEU A 448 8.32 -3.32 0.92
CA LEU A 448 7.69 -3.90 2.11
C LEU A 448 6.28 -3.35 2.40
N ASP A 449 5.86 -2.27 1.74
CA ASP A 449 4.49 -1.75 1.90
C ASP A 449 3.49 -2.60 1.09
N THR A 450 2.85 -3.55 1.77
CA THR A 450 1.81 -4.40 1.20
C THR A 450 0.39 -3.85 1.40
N ILE A 451 0.24 -2.58 1.82
CA ILE A 451 -1.06 -1.93 2.04
C ILE A 451 -1.31 -0.85 0.98
N VAL A 452 -0.28 -0.08 0.63
CA VAL A 452 -0.30 0.92 -0.45
C VAL A 452 0.87 0.61 -1.39
N PRO A 453 0.64 0.41 -2.70
CA PRO A 453 1.74 0.32 -3.67
C PRO A 453 2.58 1.61 -3.60
N SER A 454 3.88 1.51 -3.32
CA SER A 454 4.73 2.69 -3.14
C SER A 454 4.76 3.63 -4.35
N ASP A 455 4.48 3.11 -5.56
CA ASP A 455 4.33 3.92 -6.78
C ASP A 455 3.21 4.98 -6.64
N TYR A 456 2.16 4.70 -5.85
CA TYR A 456 1.05 5.64 -5.60
C TYR A 456 1.43 6.78 -4.65
N ALA A 457 2.59 6.72 -3.98
CA ALA A 457 3.14 7.82 -3.17
C ALA A 457 3.96 8.83 -4.00
N SER A 458 4.06 8.65 -5.32
CA SER A 458 4.65 9.67 -6.21
C SER A 458 3.82 10.96 -6.21
N ILE A 459 4.51 12.10 -6.16
CA ILE A 459 3.93 13.45 -6.35
C ILE A 459 4.42 14.15 -7.63
N GLU A 460 5.14 13.44 -8.50
CA GLU A 460 5.68 13.97 -9.77
C GLU A 460 4.58 14.57 -10.69
N SER A 461 3.38 14.01 -10.65
CA SER A 461 2.21 14.46 -11.42
C SER A 461 1.39 15.57 -10.74
N LEU A 462 1.94 16.18 -9.67
CA LEU A 462 1.21 17.05 -8.73
C LEU A 462 2.00 18.26 -8.21
N VAL A 463 3.31 18.13 -7.99
CA VAL A 463 4.15 19.16 -7.35
C VAL A 463 5.50 19.29 -8.06
N PRO A 464 5.97 20.51 -8.39
CA PRO A 464 7.29 20.71 -8.99
C PRO A 464 8.43 20.52 -7.97
N GLY A 465 9.63 20.15 -8.45
CA GLY A 465 10.85 19.94 -7.64
C GLY A 465 11.35 21.14 -6.80
N THR A 466 10.69 22.30 -6.93
CA THR A 466 10.88 23.53 -6.14
C THR A 466 10.02 23.62 -4.89
N ASN A 467 8.97 22.79 -4.82
CA ASN A 467 7.95 22.76 -3.77
C ASN A 467 7.74 21.36 -3.19
N GLY A 468 8.26 20.30 -3.81
CA GLY A 468 8.17 18.96 -3.26
C GLY A 468 9.03 17.93 -3.97
N PHE A 469 9.14 16.75 -3.36
CA PHE A 469 9.71 15.55 -3.96
C PHE A 469 9.17 14.29 -3.27
N THR A 470 9.16 13.17 -3.98
CA THR A 470 9.02 11.83 -3.39
C THR A 470 10.41 11.26 -3.13
N VAL A 471 10.55 10.43 -2.10
CA VAL A 471 11.79 9.74 -1.71
C VAL A 471 11.46 8.41 -1.05
N TYR A 472 12.38 7.45 -1.09
CA TYR A 472 12.19 6.11 -0.55
C TYR A 472 12.98 5.92 0.75
N THR A 473 12.44 5.18 1.70
CA THR A 473 13.12 4.85 2.98
C THR A 473 14.48 4.15 2.79
N SER A 474 14.67 3.44 1.66
CA SER A 474 15.96 2.88 1.26
C SER A 474 16.97 3.89 0.71
N SER A 475 16.51 5.06 0.23
CA SER A 475 17.37 6.16 -0.27
C SER A 475 18.05 6.90 0.88
N ILE A 476 17.35 7.04 2.00
CA ILE A 476 17.73 7.93 3.11
C ILE A 476 19.05 7.46 3.75
N PRO A 477 20.08 8.34 3.86
CA PRO A 477 21.34 8.04 4.54
C PRO A 477 21.12 7.55 5.98
N THR A 478 21.95 6.62 6.44
CA THR A 478 21.82 5.89 7.72
C THR A 478 20.58 5.02 7.90
N VAL A 479 19.61 5.06 6.96
CA VAL A 479 18.38 4.27 7.05
C VAL A 479 18.47 3.01 6.19
N TRP A 480 18.68 3.17 4.88
CA TRP A 480 18.98 2.12 3.88
C TRP A 480 18.11 0.84 3.88
N THR A 481 16.94 0.87 4.53
CA THR A 481 15.97 -0.24 4.58
C THR A 481 14.63 0.24 4.03
N SER A 482 13.97 -0.63 3.26
CA SER A 482 12.53 -0.51 3.03
C SER A 482 11.77 -0.75 4.34
N MET A 483 10.53 -0.30 4.42
CA MET A 483 9.66 -0.38 5.60
C MET A 483 8.26 -0.83 5.21
N ASP A 484 7.61 -1.62 6.07
CA ASP A 484 6.17 -1.87 5.92
C ASP A 484 5.33 -0.66 6.33
N HIS A 485 4.04 -0.70 5.96
CA HIS A 485 3.11 0.42 6.09
C HIS A 485 2.99 1.00 7.50
N GLN A 486 3.31 0.24 8.55
CA GLN A 486 3.27 0.72 9.94
C GLN A 486 4.68 0.92 10.51
N ALA A 487 5.69 0.17 10.05
CA ALA A 487 7.09 0.34 10.45
C ALA A 487 7.63 1.74 10.18
N ILE A 488 7.16 2.42 9.14
CA ILE A 488 7.51 3.81 8.82
C ILE A 488 7.19 4.81 9.97
N MET A 489 6.26 4.48 10.88
CA MET A 489 5.89 5.32 12.03
C MET A 489 6.68 5.01 13.31
N TRP A 490 7.49 3.95 13.37
CA TRP A 490 8.23 3.58 14.59
C TRP A 490 9.69 3.16 14.42
N CYS A 491 10.17 2.94 13.19
CA CYS A 491 11.54 2.55 12.92
C CYS A 491 12.56 3.57 13.47
N ASP A 492 13.47 3.10 14.35
CA ASP A 492 14.36 3.98 15.10
C ASP A 492 15.32 4.82 14.23
N GLN A 493 15.97 4.23 13.21
CA GLN A 493 16.84 5.03 12.32
C GLN A 493 16.08 6.13 11.54
N PHE A 494 14.83 5.91 11.15
CA PHE A 494 14.09 6.89 10.33
C PHE A 494 13.44 7.99 11.16
N ARG A 495 12.87 7.69 12.34
CA ARG A 495 12.34 8.73 13.25
C ARG A 495 13.44 9.73 13.65
N LYS A 496 14.69 9.26 13.78
CA LYS A 496 15.90 10.08 14.02
C LYS A 496 16.19 11.07 12.89
N VAL A 497 16.14 10.61 11.63
CA VAL A 497 16.31 11.51 10.47
C VAL A 497 15.16 12.51 10.37
N VAL A 498 13.90 12.07 10.57
CA VAL A 498 12.72 12.96 10.53
C VAL A 498 12.83 14.07 11.57
N SER A 499 13.10 13.74 12.85
CA SER A 499 13.19 14.75 13.90
C SER A 499 14.34 15.73 13.66
N ARG A 500 15.51 15.25 13.19
CA ARG A 500 16.63 16.13 12.82
C ARG A 500 16.28 17.06 11.66
N ALA A 501 15.61 16.55 10.62
CA ALA A 501 15.13 17.35 9.50
C ALA A 501 14.14 18.43 9.94
N LEU A 502 13.24 18.14 10.89
CA LEU A 502 12.31 19.13 11.47
C LEU A 502 13.07 20.26 12.18
N TYR A 503 14.06 19.96 13.02
CA TYR A 503 14.87 20.99 13.71
C TYR A 503 15.70 21.85 12.75
N ASP A 504 16.03 21.36 11.55
CA ASP A 504 16.84 22.09 10.57
C ASP A 504 15.99 23.01 9.65
N ILE A 505 14.65 22.85 9.62
CA ILE A 505 13.70 23.68 8.84
C ILE A 505 12.97 24.77 9.64
N VAL A 506 12.95 24.68 10.97
CA VAL A 506 12.27 25.65 11.86
C VAL A 506 13.06 26.94 12.08
N ASP A 507 12.34 28.01 12.43
CA ASP A 507 12.86 29.31 12.86
C ASP A 507 11.77 30.09 13.63
N ILE A 508 11.80 30.09 14.97
CA ILE A 508 10.82 30.78 15.82
C ILE A 508 10.76 32.30 15.59
N ARG A 509 11.83 32.89 15.03
CA ARG A 509 11.95 34.35 14.82
C ARG A 509 11.09 34.84 13.64
N ARG A 510 10.43 33.92 12.93
CA ARG A 510 9.49 34.18 11.84
C ARG A 510 8.07 33.81 12.28
N PRO A 511 7.02 34.59 11.95
CA PRO A 511 5.64 34.21 12.26
C PRO A 511 5.27 32.82 11.71
N SER A 512 5.81 32.46 10.54
CA SER A 512 5.66 31.13 9.93
C SER A 512 6.27 29.96 10.72
N GLN A 513 7.02 30.24 11.79
CA GLN A 513 7.82 29.30 12.60
C GLN A 513 8.82 28.43 11.81
N THR A 514 8.95 28.68 10.50
CA THR A 514 9.79 27.93 9.57
C THR A 514 10.44 28.86 8.56
N LYS A 515 11.54 28.38 7.98
CA LYS A 515 12.41 29.10 7.05
C LYS A 515 11.75 29.33 5.67
N GLY A 516 12.42 30.11 4.82
CA GLY A 516 11.98 30.30 3.43
C GLY A 516 11.91 28.98 2.64
N ARG A 517 10.99 28.86 1.67
CA ARG A 517 10.74 27.61 0.92
C ARG A 517 12.02 26.99 0.35
N SER A 518 12.88 27.80 -0.28
CA SER A 518 14.15 27.34 -0.86
C SER A 518 15.08 26.72 0.17
N GLU A 519 15.29 27.39 1.32
CA GLU A 519 16.12 26.85 2.40
C GLU A 519 15.51 25.57 2.99
N ARG A 520 14.17 25.54 3.21
CA ARG A 520 13.47 24.32 3.66
C ARG A 520 13.68 23.16 2.69
N MET A 521 13.45 23.37 1.40
CA MET A 521 13.67 22.35 0.37
C MET A 521 15.12 21.87 0.31
N ARG A 522 16.10 22.78 0.40
CA ARG A 522 17.54 22.43 0.45
C ARG A 522 17.87 21.57 1.67
N LYS A 523 17.36 21.93 2.85
CA LYS A 523 17.55 21.15 4.08
C LYS A 523 16.86 19.78 4.03
N LEU A 524 15.62 19.72 3.55
CA LEU A 524 14.87 18.46 3.40
C LEU A 524 15.55 17.53 2.39
N LYS A 525 16.07 18.05 1.27
CA LYS A 525 16.87 17.28 0.32
C LYS A 525 18.14 16.72 0.99
N ARG A 526 18.91 17.54 1.73
CA ARG A 526 20.13 17.08 2.44
C ARG A 526 19.87 15.95 3.46
N TRP A 527 18.71 15.94 4.12
CA TRP A 527 18.38 14.91 5.11
C TRP A 527 17.78 13.63 4.51
N PHE A 528 17.12 13.69 3.35
CA PHE A 528 16.40 12.54 2.78
C PHE A 528 17.02 11.95 1.48
N LEU A 529 17.75 12.74 0.70
CA LEU A 529 18.46 12.29 -0.50
C LEU A 529 19.90 11.85 -0.17
N THR A 530 20.62 11.26 -1.12
CA THR A 530 21.96 10.70 -0.86
C THR A 530 23.09 11.73 -0.90
N GLY A 531 22.90 12.88 -1.54
CA GLY A 531 23.96 13.85 -1.84
C GLY A 531 24.75 13.51 -3.11
N MET A 532 24.20 12.62 -3.95
CA MET A 532 24.71 12.23 -5.27
C MET A 532 23.71 12.57 -6.40
N GLU A 533 22.64 13.28 -6.09
CA GLU A 533 21.63 13.73 -7.04
C GLU A 533 22.09 15.05 -7.69
N SER A 534 21.94 15.19 -9.01
CA SER A 534 22.40 16.36 -9.79
C SER A 534 21.87 17.72 -9.29
N ASN A 535 20.71 17.74 -8.65
CA ASN A 535 20.08 18.93 -8.08
C ASN A 535 20.53 19.25 -6.63
N THR A 536 21.78 18.94 -6.27
CA THR A 536 22.34 19.11 -4.92
C THR A 536 23.42 20.21 -4.90
N GLU A 537 23.18 21.29 -4.18
CA GLU A 537 24.19 22.33 -3.91
C GLU A 537 25.32 21.75 -3.03
N ARG A 538 26.58 21.88 -3.48
CA ARG A 538 27.80 21.61 -2.68
C ARG A 538 28.16 22.86 -1.87
N ASP A 539 28.27 22.72 -0.54
CA ASP A 539 28.60 23.82 0.37
C ASP A 539 30.08 24.26 0.25
N SER A 540 31.00 23.38 -0.17
CA SER A 540 32.45 23.64 -0.11
C SER A 540 33.05 24.16 -1.43
N ALA A 541 32.41 23.91 -2.57
CA ALA A 541 32.98 24.19 -3.91
C ALA A 541 33.06 25.69 -4.26
N HIS A 542 32.18 26.52 -3.67
CA HIS A 542 32.03 27.96 -3.97
C HIS A 542 32.24 28.83 -2.73
N ALA A 543 33.01 28.35 -1.74
CA ALA A 543 33.02 28.93 -0.41
C ALA A 543 34.46 29.15 0.09
N ALA A 544 34.85 30.41 0.22
CA ALA A 544 36.18 30.87 0.58
C ALA A 544 36.94 30.03 1.63
N ALA A 545 38.24 29.90 1.40
CA ALA A 545 39.20 29.18 2.23
C ALA A 545 39.17 29.65 3.70
N SER A 546 39.02 28.70 4.62
CA SER A 546 38.88 28.94 6.06
C SER A 546 40.11 28.56 6.87
N THR A 547 40.97 27.69 6.32
CA THR A 547 42.11 27.07 7.00
C THR A 547 43.39 27.49 6.31
N LEU A 548 44.38 27.98 7.06
CA LEU A 548 45.75 28.15 6.57
C LEU A 548 46.55 26.88 6.90
N LEU A 549 47.02 26.16 5.89
CA LEU A 549 47.88 24.98 6.03
C LEU A 549 49.33 25.36 5.77
N ILE A 550 50.23 25.02 6.70
CA ILE A 550 51.68 25.21 6.58
C ILE A 550 52.37 23.85 6.56
N LEU A 551 53.21 23.64 5.55
CA LEU A 551 53.95 22.41 5.27
C LEU A 551 55.44 22.72 5.07
N ASP A 552 56.29 21.74 5.30
CA ASP A 552 57.71 21.74 4.90
C ASP A 552 57.99 20.59 3.91
N ASP A 553 59.25 20.49 3.46
CA ASP A 553 59.71 19.49 2.49
C ASP A 553 59.78 18.04 3.03
N THR A 554 59.36 17.80 4.28
CA THR A 554 59.37 16.47 4.94
C THR A 554 57.97 15.98 5.33
N SER A 555 57.06 16.93 5.58
CA SER A 555 55.66 16.75 5.97
C SER A 555 54.70 16.74 4.78
N ASN A 556 55.16 17.13 3.58
CA ASN A 556 54.44 16.97 2.33
C ASN A 556 54.76 15.64 1.58
N ASP A 557 53.93 15.32 0.58
CA ASP A 557 54.15 14.29 -0.44
C ASP A 557 53.31 14.65 -1.67
N ILE A 558 53.93 14.88 -2.84
CA ILE A 558 53.22 15.34 -4.04
C ILE A 558 53.00 14.17 -5.00
N THR A 559 51.74 13.72 -5.11
CA THR A 559 51.35 12.64 -6.03
C THR A 559 51.42 13.11 -7.48
N ARG A 560 51.78 12.23 -8.42
CA ARG A 560 51.81 12.60 -9.85
C ARG A 560 50.40 12.89 -10.37
N GLN A 561 50.30 13.85 -11.28
CA GLN A 561 49.01 14.24 -11.85
C GLN A 561 48.36 13.07 -12.61
N GLY A 562 47.13 12.71 -12.22
CA GLY A 562 46.41 11.56 -12.77
C GLY A 562 46.78 10.19 -12.20
N GLU A 563 47.71 10.11 -11.25
CA GLU A 563 48.01 8.86 -10.54
C GLU A 563 46.99 8.60 -9.42
N ARG A 564 46.58 7.34 -9.26
CA ARG A 564 45.63 6.88 -8.24
C ARG A 564 46.32 6.82 -6.88
N PHE A 565 45.92 7.68 -5.95
CA PHE A 565 46.43 7.69 -4.58
C PHE A 565 45.74 6.60 -3.74
N VAL A 566 46.54 5.78 -3.03
CA VAL A 566 46.04 4.69 -2.18
C VAL A 566 46.82 4.63 -0.87
N LEU A 567 46.11 4.78 0.24
CA LEU A 567 46.61 4.63 1.60
C LEU A 567 45.98 3.36 2.22
N ARG A 568 46.81 2.40 2.63
CA ARG A 568 46.37 1.08 3.19
C ARG A 568 46.45 0.99 4.72
N GLY A 569 46.86 2.07 5.38
CA GLY A 569 47.01 2.19 6.83
C GLY A 569 47.48 3.60 7.17
N LEU A 570 47.04 4.09 8.33
CA LEU A 570 47.31 5.45 8.83
C LEU A 570 48.48 5.42 9.82
N GLY A 571 49.19 6.53 10.01
CA GLY A 571 50.28 6.63 10.98
C GLY A 571 51.52 5.82 10.61
N SER A 572 51.83 5.74 9.31
CA SER A 572 52.91 4.89 8.76
C SER A 572 54.35 5.33 9.13
N LYS A 573 54.54 6.42 9.88
CA LYS A 573 55.81 6.85 10.49
C LYS A 573 55.62 6.97 12.01
N PRO A 574 56.33 6.19 12.85
CA PRO A 574 56.19 6.32 14.30
C PRO A 574 56.79 7.64 14.82
N GLY A 575 56.03 8.37 15.64
CA GLY A 575 56.51 9.53 16.41
C GLY A 575 56.52 10.89 15.70
N GLY A 576 56.03 10.98 14.46
CA GLY A 576 55.97 12.25 13.72
C GLY A 576 54.73 13.11 14.01
N LYS A 577 54.77 14.38 13.57
CA LYS A 577 53.55 15.18 13.33
C LYS A 577 52.76 14.59 12.16
N GLY A 578 51.47 14.93 12.08
CA GLY A 578 50.60 14.50 10.97
C GLY A 578 51.14 14.90 9.59
N ARG A 579 50.85 14.10 8.56
CA ARG A 579 51.44 14.23 7.21
C ARG A 579 50.39 14.62 6.18
N ALA A 580 50.76 15.50 5.24
CA ALA A 580 49.89 15.95 4.15
C ALA A 580 50.31 15.35 2.81
N TYR A 581 49.37 14.71 2.12
CA TYR A 581 49.50 14.25 0.74
C TYR A 581 48.81 15.26 -0.17
N LEU A 582 49.52 15.80 -1.16
CA LEU A 582 49.04 16.79 -2.11
C LEU A 582 48.81 16.14 -3.47
N LEU A 583 47.57 16.16 -3.94
CA LEU A 583 47.18 15.67 -5.26
C LEU A 583 46.91 16.90 -6.16
N PRO A 584 47.70 17.13 -7.24
CA PRO A 584 47.50 18.26 -8.13
C PRO A 584 46.23 18.05 -8.97
N ILE A 585 45.36 19.06 -8.98
CA ILE A 585 44.09 19.03 -9.72
C ILE A 585 44.40 19.09 -11.24
N PRO A 586 43.72 18.30 -12.10
CA PRO A 586 43.86 18.41 -13.55
C PRO A 586 43.41 19.79 -14.07
N PRO A 587 44.03 20.32 -15.15
CA PRO A 587 43.56 21.57 -15.75
C PRO A 587 42.12 21.41 -16.29
N PRO A 588 41.27 22.45 -16.17
CA PRO A 588 39.89 22.42 -16.66
C PRO A 588 39.82 22.40 -18.20
N ASN A 589 38.65 22.07 -18.74
CA ASN A 589 38.36 21.92 -20.18
C ASN A 589 38.96 20.66 -20.83
N SER A 590 39.01 19.52 -20.12
CA SER A 590 39.22 18.22 -20.78
C SER A 590 38.00 17.88 -21.64
N PRO A 591 38.12 17.54 -22.93
CA PRO A 591 36.96 17.29 -23.81
C PRO A 591 36.14 16.04 -23.43
N ALA A 592 36.62 15.23 -22.48
CA ALA A 592 35.88 14.11 -21.90
C ALA A 592 35.14 14.45 -20.60
N GLY A 593 35.44 15.60 -19.96
CA GLY A 593 35.07 15.91 -18.57
C GLY A 593 35.76 14.99 -17.56
N LYS A 594 36.07 15.50 -16.36
CA LYS A 594 36.82 14.76 -15.33
C LYS A 594 36.15 14.84 -13.96
N GLN A 595 36.20 13.76 -13.20
CA GLN A 595 35.67 13.71 -11.84
C GLN A 595 36.75 13.38 -10.83
N LEU A 596 36.59 13.90 -9.62
CA LEU A 596 37.35 13.53 -8.43
C LEU A 596 36.50 12.60 -7.57
N ASN A 597 37.03 11.42 -7.25
CA ASN A 597 36.36 10.43 -6.41
C ASN A 597 37.26 10.02 -5.25
N ILE A 598 36.81 10.25 -4.01
CA ILE A 598 37.55 9.89 -2.78
C ILE A 598 36.67 9.00 -1.90
N LEU A 599 37.22 7.88 -1.43
CA LEU A 599 36.53 6.94 -0.54
C LEU A 599 37.44 6.53 0.62
N THR A 600 36.91 6.55 1.85
CA THR A 600 37.60 6.08 3.06
C THR A 600 36.63 5.40 4.02
N ASP A 601 37.16 4.50 4.86
CA ASP A 601 36.40 3.86 5.94
C ASP A 601 36.42 4.66 7.26
N GLN A 602 37.15 5.78 7.30
CA GLN A 602 37.19 6.71 8.42
C GLN A 602 36.14 7.81 8.28
N ARG A 603 35.80 8.47 9.40
CA ARG A 603 35.00 9.70 9.37
C ARG A 603 35.90 10.90 9.09
N LEU A 604 35.61 11.62 8.00
CA LEU A 604 36.19 12.94 7.73
C LEU A 604 35.54 13.98 8.66
N GLY A 605 36.36 14.70 9.44
CA GLY A 605 35.89 15.70 10.41
C GLY A 605 36.06 17.14 9.94
N ASN A 606 35.38 18.07 10.61
CA ASN A 606 35.59 19.50 10.42
C ASN A 606 36.87 19.94 11.13
N SER A 607 37.44 21.08 10.71
CA SER A 607 38.68 21.61 11.26
C SER A 607 38.62 21.78 12.79
N GLY A 608 39.27 20.85 13.52
CA GLY A 608 39.29 20.80 14.99
C GLY A 608 38.61 19.57 15.61
N ASP A 609 37.91 18.74 14.83
CA ASP A 609 37.40 17.44 15.28
C ASP A 609 38.56 16.43 15.46
N SER A 610 38.36 15.41 16.31
CA SER A 610 39.31 14.32 16.55
C SER A 610 39.35 13.24 15.44
N SER A 611 39.02 13.62 14.20
CA SER A 611 39.08 12.76 13.01
C SER A 611 40.53 12.47 12.59
N LEU A 612 40.82 11.19 12.28
CA LEU A 612 42.14 10.75 11.85
C LEU A 612 42.54 11.28 10.46
N ILE A 613 41.57 11.62 9.60
CA ILE A 613 41.79 12.13 8.25
C ILE A 613 40.99 13.42 8.07
N GLU A 614 41.62 14.45 7.51
CA GLU A 614 40.93 15.61 6.91
C GLU A 614 41.25 15.70 5.41
N VAL A 615 40.26 16.09 4.61
CA VAL A 615 40.41 16.35 3.17
C VAL A 615 40.09 17.82 2.91
N MET A 616 40.99 18.52 2.24
CA MET A 616 40.90 19.95 1.96
C MET A 616 41.18 20.27 0.50
N PHE A 617 40.44 21.22 -0.07
CA PHE A 617 40.80 21.87 -1.33
C PHE A 617 41.70 23.07 -1.03
N CYS A 618 42.80 23.22 -1.77
CA CYS A 618 43.86 24.16 -1.43
C CYS A 618 44.42 24.90 -2.65
N SER A 619 44.81 26.16 -2.48
CA SER A 619 45.54 26.98 -3.45
C SER A 619 46.73 27.68 -2.78
N MET A 620 47.75 28.06 -3.56
CA MET A 620 48.93 28.74 -3.01
C MET A 620 48.58 30.12 -2.46
N SER A 621 48.97 30.40 -1.22
CA SER A 621 48.70 31.69 -0.57
C SER A 621 49.67 32.76 -1.06
N ALA A 622 49.18 33.66 -1.93
CA ALA A 622 49.94 34.80 -2.46
C ALA A 622 50.32 35.81 -1.36
N SER A 623 51.42 35.55 -0.65
CA SER A 623 51.91 36.36 0.48
C SER A 623 53.45 36.50 0.49
N SER A 624 54.04 36.67 -0.69
CA SER A 624 55.50 36.74 -0.89
C SER A 624 56.00 38.03 -1.55
N GLN A 625 55.36 39.18 -1.31
CA GLN A 625 55.98 40.52 -1.43
C GLN A 625 55.11 41.63 -0.80
N GLN A 626 55.78 42.67 -0.29
CA GLN A 626 55.28 44.00 0.14
C GLN A 626 54.25 44.10 1.31
N GLY A 627 54.74 44.68 2.42
CA GLY A 627 54.08 45.62 3.34
C GLY A 627 52.57 45.52 3.68
N GLN A 628 52.28 45.07 4.92
CA GLN A 628 51.28 45.67 5.83
C GLN A 628 49.83 45.95 5.35
N ALA A 629 49.19 45.10 4.53
CA ALA A 629 47.74 45.25 4.26
C ALA A 629 46.97 43.96 3.86
N SER A 630 47.06 42.85 4.61
CA SER A 630 46.16 41.67 4.44
C SER A 630 46.09 40.75 5.68
N ALA A 631 45.87 41.31 6.87
CA ALA A 631 45.75 40.55 8.12
C ALA A 631 44.31 40.02 8.38
N THR A 632 43.67 39.48 7.34
CA THR A 632 42.26 39.04 7.37
C THR A 632 42.05 37.79 6.50
N SER A 633 41.45 36.69 6.96
CA SER A 633 41.09 36.29 8.34
C SER A 633 40.78 34.78 8.39
N PHE A 634 41.80 33.92 8.27
CA PHE A 634 41.61 32.46 8.38
C PHE A 634 41.12 32.09 9.78
N SER A 635 40.09 31.25 9.88
CA SER A 635 39.51 30.85 11.17
C SER A 635 40.29 29.74 11.87
N THR A 636 41.09 28.99 11.12
CA THR A 636 41.94 27.90 11.64
C THR A 636 43.33 28.00 11.01
N LYS A 637 44.39 27.76 11.79
CA LYS A 637 45.75 27.52 11.29
C LYS A 637 46.14 26.08 11.61
N MET A 638 46.56 25.33 10.60
CA MET A 638 47.20 24.02 10.76
C MET A 638 48.67 24.14 10.38
N ASP A 639 49.56 23.70 11.26
CA ASP A 639 51.00 23.79 11.06
C ASP A 639 51.61 22.40 11.30
N LEU A 640 52.02 21.76 10.21
CA LEU A 640 52.60 20.42 10.23
C LEU A 640 54.12 20.43 10.18
N SER A 641 54.73 21.63 10.05
CA SER A 641 56.17 21.78 9.88
C SER A 641 56.98 21.40 11.13
N GLU A 642 58.17 20.83 10.94
CA GLU A 642 59.19 20.72 11.98
C GLU A 642 60.00 22.03 12.09
N GLY A 643 60.35 22.41 13.33
CA GLY A 643 60.38 23.81 13.76
C GLY A 643 61.45 24.75 13.20
N ASP A 644 62.32 24.31 12.29
CA ASP A 644 63.49 25.04 11.80
C ASP A 644 63.63 25.06 10.26
N SER A 645 62.65 24.56 9.49
CA SER A 645 62.75 24.55 8.02
C SER A 645 62.63 25.95 7.40
N THR A 646 63.58 26.35 6.56
CA THR A 646 63.56 27.66 5.86
C THR A 646 62.56 27.75 4.69
N SER A 647 61.93 26.63 4.31
CA SER A 647 61.14 26.44 3.09
C SER A 647 59.65 26.13 3.35
N SER A 648 59.00 26.89 4.25
CA SER A 648 57.59 26.65 4.58
C SER A 648 56.64 26.96 3.41
N THR A 649 56.00 25.96 2.82
CA THR A 649 54.90 26.12 1.85
C THR A 649 53.62 26.50 2.57
N ARG A 650 52.89 27.50 2.06
CA ARG A 650 51.66 28.04 2.68
C ARG A 650 50.47 27.95 1.73
N LEU A 651 49.47 27.17 2.12
CA LEU A 651 48.27 26.90 1.31
C LEU A 651 47.02 27.48 2.00
N ALA A 652 46.22 28.22 1.24
CA ALA A 652 44.88 28.63 1.64
C ALA A 652 43.92 27.48 1.33
N CYS A 653 43.28 26.93 2.35
CA CYS A 653 42.56 25.66 2.27
C CYS A 653 41.12 25.71 2.78
N LYS A 654 40.28 24.84 2.21
CA LYS A 654 38.86 24.63 2.53
C LYS A 654 38.59 23.17 2.86
N ASN A 655 38.10 22.87 4.06
CA ASN A 655 37.75 21.50 4.46
C ASN A 655 36.46 21.02 3.76
N ALA A 656 36.52 19.83 3.14
CA ALA A 656 35.44 19.21 2.35
C ALA A 656 34.45 18.37 3.20
N ALA A 657 34.69 18.21 4.51
CA ALA A 657 33.82 17.49 5.43
C ALA A 657 32.31 17.87 5.38
N PRO A 658 31.90 19.13 5.11
CA PRO A 658 30.48 19.49 4.99
C PRO A 658 29.71 18.75 3.88
N ASP A 659 30.39 18.34 2.80
CA ASP A 659 29.78 17.74 1.60
C ASP A 659 29.83 16.19 1.59
N VAL A 660 30.32 15.58 2.66
CA VAL A 660 30.56 14.13 2.75
C VAL A 660 29.29 13.31 2.56
N ILE A 661 29.32 12.48 1.53
CA ILE A 661 28.30 11.48 1.23
C ILE A 661 28.58 10.27 2.10
N GLN A 662 27.54 9.77 2.79
CA GLN A 662 27.64 8.55 3.58
C GLN A 662 27.23 7.35 2.72
N LEU A 663 28.12 6.37 2.59
CA LEU A 663 27.85 5.09 1.93
C LEU A 663 27.83 3.95 2.97
N PRO A 664 26.98 2.92 2.80
CA PRO A 664 26.96 1.79 3.71
C PRO A 664 28.25 0.96 3.61
N ARG A 665 28.82 0.58 4.77
CA ARG A 665 30.08 -0.17 4.88
C ARG A 665 29.97 -1.53 4.16
N SER A 666 30.80 -1.73 3.13
CA SER A 666 30.85 -2.96 2.35
C SER A 666 32.16 -3.71 2.61
N THR A 667 32.09 -4.76 3.42
CA THR A 667 33.23 -5.63 3.77
C THR A 667 32.81 -7.10 3.72
N ARG A 668 33.78 -8.02 3.76
CA ARG A 668 33.55 -9.47 3.70
C ARG A 668 32.59 -10.01 4.78
N SER A 669 32.41 -9.31 5.89
CA SER A 669 31.49 -9.66 6.97
C SER A 669 30.12 -8.97 6.90
N THR A 670 29.97 -7.84 6.17
CA THR A 670 28.67 -7.16 6.07
C THR A 670 27.72 -7.89 5.13
N ARG A 671 26.44 -7.95 5.54
CA ARG A 671 25.36 -8.68 4.85
C ARG A 671 24.23 -7.76 4.37
N TYR A 672 24.00 -6.67 5.09
CA TYR A 672 22.98 -5.65 4.82
C TYR A 672 23.63 -4.27 4.93
N PRO A 673 23.09 -3.23 4.27
CA PRO A 673 23.62 -1.87 4.36
C PRO A 673 23.37 -1.22 5.74
N PHE A 674 22.51 -1.82 6.56
CA PHE A 674 22.18 -1.43 7.93
C PHE A 674 22.57 -2.55 8.92
N TYR A 675 22.60 -2.23 10.22
CA TYR A 675 22.77 -3.19 11.31
C TYR A 675 21.44 -3.45 12.05
N LEU A 676 21.30 -4.62 12.64
CA LEU A 676 20.08 -5.08 13.33
C LEU A 676 20.11 -4.81 14.84
N ASP A 677 18.97 -4.98 15.51
CA ASP A 677 18.87 -4.90 16.97
C ASP A 677 19.75 -5.97 17.65
N GLY A 678 20.74 -5.53 18.43
CA GLY A 678 21.74 -6.39 19.08
C GLY A 678 23.05 -6.55 18.30
N GLU A 679 23.15 -6.03 17.07
CA GLU A 679 24.42 -5.93 16.33
C GLU A 679 25.14 -4.61 16.67
N GLN A 680 26.47 -4.57 16.50
CA GLN A 680 27.26 -3.35 16.68
C GLN A 680 27.00 -2.35 15.55
N GLU A 681 26.98 -1.06 15.85
CA GLU A 681 26.81 -0.01 14.84
C GLU A 681 27.90 -0.06 13.77
N LEU A 682 27.48 -0.23 12.51
CA LEU A 682 28.35 -0.16 11.34
C LEU A 682 28.62 1.30 10.98
N LEU A 683 29.83 1.77 11.27
CA LEU A 683 30.31 3.08 10.82
C LEU A 683 30.27 3.15 9.28
N PRO A 684 29.59 4.14 8.66
CA PRO A 684 29.54 4.24 7.20
C PRO A 684 30.91 4.57 6.61
N PHE A 685 31.07 4.34 5.30
CA PHE A 685 32.19 4.90 4.54
C PHE A 685 31.90 6.38 4.24
N SER A 686 32.95 7.22 4.29
CA SER A 686 32.89 8.60 3.83
C SER A 686 33.33 8.67 2.37
N TYR A 687 32.48 9.27 1.53
CA TYR A 687 32.68 9.43 0.10
C TYR A 687 32.59 10.91 -0.29
N LEU A 688 33.47 11.36 -1.16
CA LEU A 688 33.45 12.70 -1.77
C LEU A 688 33.49 12.56 -3.29
N HIS A 689 32.69 13.40 -3.96
CA HIS A 689 32.47 13.35 -5.39
C HIS A 689 32.21 14.75 -5.94
N TYR A 690 33.06 15.19 -6.86
CA TYR A 690 33.03 16.51 -7.51
C TYR A 690 33.38 16.38 -8.99
N ASP A 691 32.84 17.29 -9.81
CA ASP A 691 33.42 17.56 -11.11
C ASP A 691 34.72 18.35 -10.95
N VAL A 692 35.72 18.08 -11.78
CA VAL A 692 36.99 18.81 -11.76
C VAL A 692 36.82 20.25 -12.24
N ASP A 693 35.92 20.51 -13.20
CA ASP A 693 35.70 21.86 -13.73
C ASP A 693 35.03 22.79 -12.67
N GLU A 694 34.33 22.25 -11.67
CA GLU A 694 33.87 23.02 -10.50
C GLU A 694 35.07 23.46 -9.63
N ILE A 695 35.88 22.51 -9.15
CA ILE A 695 36.91 22.77 -8.13
C ILE A 695 38.20 23.41 -8.68
N ALA A 696 38.54 23.19 -9.95
CA ALA A 696 39.75 23.73 -10.58
C ALA A 696 39.68 25.25 -10.84
N SER A 697 38.52 25.87 -10.59
CA SER A 697 38.31 27.32 -10.71
C SER A 697 38.92 28.11 -9.54
N GLU A 698 38.83 27.58 -8.31
CA GLU A 698 39.32 28.21 -7.07
C GLU A 698 40.58 27.52 -6.48
N TYR A 699 40.78 26.23 -6.77
CA TYR A 699 41.77 25.38 -6.09
C TYR A 699 42.75 24.68 -7.04
N GLN A 700 43.96 24.43 -6.55
CA GLN A 700 45.08 23.84 -7.32
C GLN A 700 45.45 22.43 -6.84
N PHE A 701 45.19 22.13 -5.57
CA PHE A 701 45.55 20.86 -4.92
C PHE A 701 44.40 20.34 -4.08
N VAL A 702 44.25 19.02 -4.02
CA VAL A 702 43.54 18.33 -2.93
C VAL A 702 44.58 17.90 -1.91
N ALA A 703 44.49 18.43 -0.69
CA ALA A 703 45.33 18.04 0.44
C ALA A 703 44.59 17.00 1.30
N ILE A 704 45.23 15.86 1.51
CA ILE A 704 44.74 14.78 2.38
C ILE A 704 45.69 14.71 3.57
N VAL A 705 45.21 15.04 4.77
CA VAL A 705 46.03 15.09 5.99
C VAL A 705 45.73 13.87 6.85
N ASP A 706 46.74 13.00 7.01
CA ASP A 706 46.76 11.94 8.02
C ASP A 706 47.23 12.52 9.36
N LYS A 707 46.37 12.42 10.38
CA LYS A 707 46.63 12.92 11.74
C LYS A 707 46.99 11.81 12.73
N SER A 708 47.05 10.53 12.34
CA SER A 708 47.30 9.46 13.32
C SER A 708 48.79 9.35 13.67
N SER A 709 49.12 9.58 14.94
CA SER A 709 50.50 9.47 15.45
C SER A 709 50.93 8.02 15.65
N ASP A 710 49.97 7.14 15.94
CA ASP A 710 50.13 5.69 16.06
C ASP A 710 49.66 4.99 14.77
N PRO A 711 50.25 3.84 14.38
CA PRO A 711 49.77 3.04 13.25
C PRO A 711 48.34 2.56 13.46
N THR A 712 47.38 3.03 12.66
CA THR A 712 45.96 2.65 12.78
C THR A 712 45.39 2.03 11.50
N SER A 713 44.48 1.08 11.67
CA SER A 713 43.82 0.37 10.57
C SER A 713 42.74 1.22 9.92
N GLY A 714 42.95 1.59 8.67
CA GLY A 714 41.99 2.30 7.83
C GLY A 714 42.51 2.37 6.41
N PHE A 715 41.65 2.77 5.46
CA PHE A 715 42.08 3.03 4.09
C PHE A 715 41.55 4.36 3.57
N LEU A 716 42.27 4.92 2.60
CA LEU A 716 41.76 5.96 1.72
C LEU A 716 42.20 5.66 0.29
N ILE A 717 41.29 5.83 -0.66
CA ILE A 717 41.57 5.80 -2.09
C ILE A 717 41.04 7.09 -2.72
N SER A 718 41.84 7.69 -3.59
CA SER A 718 41.51 8.90 -4.35
C SER A 718 41.96 8.76 -5.79
N GLU A 719 41.09 9.07 -6.75
CA GLU A 719 41.42 9.08 -8.17
C GLU A 719 40.72 10.24 -8.91
N PHE A 720 41.41 10.74 -9.94
CA PHE A 720 40.81 11.55 -10.99
C PHE A 720 40.56 10.65 -12.21
N ASN A 721 39.33 10.64 -12.74
CA ASN A 721 38.95 9.80 -13.89
C ASN A 721 38.16 10.59 -14.93
N ASP A 722 38.23 10.18 -16.20
CA ASP A 722 37.42 10.76 -17.28
C ASP A 722 35.98 10.21 -17.21
N LEU A 723 34.96 11.05 -17.46
CA LEU A 723 33.54 10.63 -17.46
C LEU A 723 33.26 9.47 -18.43
N SER A 724 33.98 9.43 -19.55
CA SER A 724 33.88 8.39 -20.59
C SER A 724 34.33 7.01 -20.12
N GLN A 725 35.09 6.93 -19.02
CA GLN A 725 35.54 5.66 -18.41
C GLN A 725 34.64 5.25 -17.23
N SER A 726 34.02 6.20 -16.52
CA SER A 726 33.13 5.92 -15.39
C SER A 726 31.68 5.68 -15.82
N HIS A 727 31.13 6.44 -16.78
CA HIS A 727 29.72 6.41 -17.14
C HIS A 727 29.45 5.73 -18.50
N SER A 728 28.61 4.69 -18.49
CA SER A 728 28.26 3.89 -19.68
C SER A 728 26.74 3.78 -19.89
N VAL A 729 26.26 4.03 -21.11
CA VAL A 729 24.82 3.99 -21.45
C VAL A 729 24.48 2.80 -22.34
N GLN A 730 23.84 1.79 -21.76
CA GLN A 730 23.45 0.55 -22.42
C GLN A 730 22.07 0.69 -23.08
N ARG A 731 22.04 1.16 -24.33
CA ARG A 731 20.82 1.35 -25.14
C ARG A 731 20.24 0.02 -25.67
N ILE A 732 19.95 -0.92 -24.76
CA ILE A 732 19.42 -2.25 -25.07
C ILE A 732 17.89 -2.24 -25.06
N GLY A 733 17.26 -2.68 -26.15
CA GLY A 733 15.81 -2.84 -26.22
C GLY A 733 15.31 -3.99 -25.33
N LEU A 734 14.15 -3.80 -24.67
CA LEU A 734 13.61 -4.73 -23.66
C LEU A 734 13.51 -6.19 -24.15
N LYS A 735 13.19 -6.40 -25.43
CA LYS A 735 13.14 -7.74 -26.07
C LYS A 735 14.48 -8.51 -25.99
N HIS A 736 15.61 -7.82 -26.08
CA HIS A 736 16.95 -8.41 -25.95
C HIS A 736 17.27 -8.71 -24.48
N LEU A 737 17.01 -7.75 -23.58
CA LEU A 737 17.18 -7.92 -22.14
C LEU A 737 16.38 -9.13 -21.59
N LEU A 738 15.22 -9.44 -22.18
CA LEU A 738 14.39 -10.60 -21.82
C LEU A 738 14.89 -11.95 -22.37
N THR A 739 15.66 -11.97 -23.46
CA THR A 739 16.07 -13.20 -24.15
C THR A 739 17.52 -13.61 -23.85
N THR A 740 18.43 -12.65 -23.79
CA THR A 740 19.87 -12.86 -23.52
C THR A 740 20.32 -12.24 -22.20
N GLY A 741 19.59 -11.26 -21.68
CA GLY A 741 20.02 -10.43 -20.56
C GLY A 741 20.98 -9.31 -20.99
N LEU A 742 21.75 -8.81 -20.03
CA LEU A 742 22.88 -7.91 -20.22
C LEU A 742 24.10 -8.53 -19.53
N GLU A 743 25.22 -8.63 -20.23
CA GLU A 743 26.51 -9.05 -19.65
C GLU A 743 27.58 -8.03 -20.00
N LEU A 744 28.34 -7.60 -18.99
CA LEU A 744 29.38 -6.58 -19.07
C LEU A 744 30.63 -7.11 -18.35
N GLU A 745 31.81 -6.94 -18.93
CA GLU A 745 33.09 -7.19 -18.25
C GLU A 745 33.86 -5.87 -18.11
N MET A 746 34.01 -5.40 -16.87
CA MET A 746 34.86 -4.27 -16.54
C MET A 746 36.33 -4.71 -16.52
N PRO A 747 37.25 -3.91 -17.08
CA PRO A 747 38.67 -4.26 -17.15
C PRO A 747 39.33 -4.30 -15.76
N SER A 748 40.57 -4.78 -15.74
CA SER A 748 41.47 -4.74 -14.57
C SER A 748 41.70 -3.30 -14.09
N ASP A 749 42.07 -2.40 -14.99
CA ASP A 749 42.31 -0.97 -14.71
C ASP A 749 41.07 -0.11 -15.00
N ARG A 750 39.96 -0.48 -14.36
CA ARG A 750 38.73 0.32 -14.29
C ARG A 750 38.89 1.45 -13.25
N PRO A 751 38.10 2.53 -13.32
CA PRO A 751 37.92 3.42 -12.17
C PRO A 751 37.27 2.69 -10.99
N MET A 752 37.46 3.22 -9.79
CA MET A 752 36.81 2.76 -8.55
C MET A 752 35.28 2.77 -8.66
N VAL A 753 34.74 3.77 -9.35
CA VAL A 753 33.30 3.99 -9.51
C VAL A 753 32.91 3.93 -10.98
N THR A 754 31.96 3.06 -11.30
CA THR A 754 31.37 2.96 -12.66
C THR A 754 29.85 3.04 -12.58
N GLU A 755 29.22 3.85 -13.43
CA GLU A 755 27.77 3.85 -13.67
C GLU A 755 27.43 3.09 -14.97
N VAL A 756 26.43 2.22 -14.88
CA VAL A 756 25.78 1.57 -16.01
C VAL A 756 24.33 2.02 -16.05
N LYS A 757 23.98 2.82 -17.05
CA LYS A 757 22.63 3.33 -17.26
C LYS A 757 21.90 2.49 -18.31
N ILE A 758 20.66 2.09 -18.02
CA ILE A 758 19.86 1.18 -18.85
C ILE A 758 18.48 1.80 -19.13
N PRO A 759 18.35 2.69 -20.15
CA PRO A 759 17.15 3.52 -20.34
C PRO A 759 15.85 2.77 -20.67
N SER A 760 15.91 1.46 -20.96
CA SER A 760 14.75 0.61 -21.22
C SER A 760 14.13 0.01 -19.95
N MET A 761 14.85 0.01 -18.82
CA MET A 761 14.37 -0.54 -17.55
C MET A 761 13.53 0.48 -16.78
N ARG A 762 12.31 0.76 -17.27
CA ARG A 762 11.38 1.73 -16.68
C ARG A 762 10.20 1.12 -15.92
N SER A 763 9.77 -0.10 -16.28
CA SER A 763 8.54 -0.72 -15.75
C SER A 763 8.73 -1.36 -14.38
N SER A 764 7.90 -0.97 -13.40
CA SER A 764 7.92 -1.52 -12.04
C SER A 764 7.31 -2.93 -11.92
N LEU A 765 6.74 -3.46 -13.01
CA LEU A 765 6.20 -4.82 -13.09
C LEU A 765 7.29 -5.91 -13.23
N LEU A 766 8.50 -5.53 -13.64
CA LEU A 766 9.61 -6.46 -13.86
C LEU A 766 10.62 -6.41 -12.71
N ALA A 767 11.09 -7.58 -12.31
CA ALA A 767 12.17 -7.77 -11.36
C ALA A 767 13.33 -8.52 -12.03
N TYR A 768 14.55 -8.33 -11.51
CA TYR A 768 15.77 -8.77 -12.16
C TYR A 768 16.74 -9.40 -11.14
N ASN A 769 17.61 -10.27 -11.63
CA ASN A 769 18.73 -10.85 -10.88
C ASN A 769 20.03 -10.27 -11.43
N LEU A 770 20.77 -9.60 -10.55
CA LEU A 770 22.13 -9.11 -10.79
C LEU A 770 23.11 -10.13 -10.19
N GLU A 771 24.07 -10.58 -10.98
CA GLU A 771 25.17 -11.45 -10.57
C GLU A 771 26.51 -10.76 -10.87
N ILE A 772 27.39 -10.72 -9.88
CA ILE A 772 28.72 -10.11 -9.98
C ILE A 772 29.75 -11.21 -9.71
N SER A 773 30.55 -11.48 -10.73
CA SER A 773 31.60 -12.48 -10.71
C SER A 773 32.96 -11.79 -10.85
N LYS A 774 33.89 -12.15 -9.96
CA LYS A 774 35.25 -11.60 -9.92
C LYS A 774 36.26 -12.74 -9.96
N LYS A 775 37.40 -12.53 -10.63
CA LYS A 775 38.58 -13.40 -10.49
C LYS A 775 39.25 -13.09 -9.14
N ALA A 776 40.00 -14.03 -8.58
CA ALA A 776 40.74 -13.79 -7.35
C ALA A 776 41.91 -12.82 -7.60
N CYS A 777 42.14 -11.88 -6.67
CA CYS A 777 43.29 -10.97 -6.72
C CYS A 777 44.60 -11.78 -6.57
N GLN A 778 45.65 -11.41 -7.32
CA GLN A 778 46.90 -12.19 -7.37
C GLN A 778 48.02 -11.53 -6.56
N GLY A 779 48.21 -11.99 -5.31
CA GLY A 779 49.33 -11.57 -4.46
C GLY A 779 48.95 -11.39 -2.99
N LYS A 780 49.95 -11.08 -2.15
CA LYS A 780 49.76 -10.68 -0.73
C LYS A 780 49.58 -9.17 -0.55
N SER A 781 50.08 -8.36 -1.47
CA SER A 781 49.92 -6.90 -1.52
C SER A 781 48.61 -6.45 -2.20
N SER A 782 47.84 -7.39 -2.74
CA SER A 782 46.60 -7.18 -3.49
C SER A 782 45.35 -7.64 -2.73
N GLU A 783 45.32 -7.49 -1.40
CA GLU A 783 44.08 -7.69 -0.65
C GLU A 783 43.08 -6.56 -0.93
N GLU A 784 41.80 -6.91 -1.00
CA GLU A 784 40.71 -5.98 -1.30
C GLU A 784 40.45 -5.04 -0.12
N LEU A 785 40.52 -3.73 -0.36
CA LEU A 785 40.20 -2.68 0.62
C LEU A 785 38.74 -2.73 1.06
N PHE A 786 37.84 -2.98 0.11
CA PHE A 786 36.40 -3.10 0.35
C PHE A 786 35.78 -4.09 -0.65
N THR A 787 34.65 -4.69 -0.28
CA THR A 787 33.91 -5.61 -1.18
C THR A 787 32.97 -4.84 -2.11
N PRO A 788 32.63 -5.36 -3.31
CA PRO A 788 31.72 -4.70 -4.24
C PRO A 788 30.44 -4.17 -3.59
N LEU A 789 30.22 -2.87 -3.72
CA LEU A 789 29.04 -2.12 -3.27
C LEU A 789 28.26 -1.68 -4.52
N VAL A 790 26.94 -1.85 -4.52
CA VAL A 790 26.09 -1.47 -5.65
C VAL A 790 24.93 -0.60 -5.17
N ARG A 791 24.70 0.52 -5.85
CA ARG A 791 23.48 1.33 -5.72
C ARG A 791 22.66 1.13 -7.00
N GLN A 792 21.43 0.64 -6.85
CA GLN A 792 20.39 0.89 -7.86
C GLN A 792 19.77 2.26 -7.60
N TYR A 793 19.44 3.03 -8.64
CA TYR A 793 18.63 4.23 -8.49
C TYR A 793 17.82 4.61 -9.72
N LEU A 794 16.82 5.47 -9.47
CA LEU A 794 16.03 6.22 -10.45
C LEU A 794 16.14 7.71 -10.11
N THR A 795 16.40 8.58 -11.10
CA THR A 795 16.45 10.04 -10.91
C THR A 795 15.11 10.58 -10.39
N GLU A 796 14.00 10.12 -10.99
CA GLU A 796 12.62 10.40 -10.59
C GLU A 796 11.89 9.05 -10.43
N PRO A 797 11.39 8.65 -9.24
CA PRO A 797 11.11 9.45 -8.02
C PRO A 797 12.20 9.38 -6.92
N TYR A 798 13.47 9.65 -7.21
CA TYR A 798 14.59 9.57 -6.23
C TYR A 798 14.65 8.25 -5.44
N GLU A 799 14.27 7.12 -6.08
CA GLU A 799 14.50 5.80 -5.51
C GLU A 799 16.01 5.51 -5.52
N SER A 800 16.55 5.10 -4.39
CA SER A 800 17.89 4.55 -4.26
C SER A 800 17.86 3.38 -3.30
N LYS A 801 18.65 2.34 -3.58
CA LYS A 801 18.79 1.17 -2.71
C LYS A 801 20.18 0.57 -2.87
N PHE A 802 20.82 0.30 -1.74
CA PHE A 802 22.20 -0.17 -1.68
C PHE A 802 22.29 -1.67 -1.37
N TYR A 803 23.26 -2.34 -1.99
CA TYR A 803 23.61 -3.73 -1.77
C TYR A 803 25.10 -3.80 -1.44
N VAL A 804 25.44 -4.35 -0.27
CA VAL A 804 26.83 -4.54 0.20
C VAL A 804 27.31 -5.95 -0.10
N ASN A 805 28.64 -6.14 -0.20
CA ASN A 805 29.28 -7.45 -0.34
C ASN A 805 28.70 -8.30 -1.50
N VAL A 806 28.49 -7.65 -2.66
CA VAL A 806 27.62 -8.18 -3.71
C VAL A 806 28.29 -9.27 -4.53
N SER A 807 27.69 -10.47 -4.48
CA SER A 807 27.88 -11.55 -5.47
C SER A 807 26.60 -11.82 -6.26
N ARG A 808 25.44 -11.77 -5.59
CA ARG A 808 24.11 -11.80 -6.21
C ARG A 808 23.17 -10.80 -5.52
N ALA A 809 22.37 -10.08 -6.28
CA ALA A 809 21.37 -9.13 -5.78
C ALA A 809 20.05 -9.23 -6.56
N SER A 810 18.94 -8.97 -5.87
CA SER A 810 17.57 -8.99 -6.40
C SER A 810 17.10 -7.55 -6.62
N ILE A 811 17.08 -7.13 -7.88
CA ILE A 811 16.80 -5.77 -8.33
C ILE A 811 15.32 -5.62 -8.65
N SER A 812 14.64 -4.67 -8.00
CA SER A 812 13.28 -4.26 -8.33
C SER A 812 13.11 -2.76 -8.08
N LEU A 813 12.26 -2.12 -8.89
CA LEU A 813 12.15 -0.66 -9.01
C LEU A 813 10.70 -0.17 -8.93
N HIS A 814 10.51 1.10 -8.56
CA HIS A 814 9.21 1.79 -8.44
C HIS A 814 9.11 2.97 -9.42
N GLY A 815 9.48 2.70 -10.68
CA GLY A 815 9.32 3.62 -11.81
C GLY A 815 7.90 3.61 -12.39
N VAL A 816 7.78 3.44 -13.71
CA VAL A 816 6.48 3.47 -14.41
C VAL A 816 5.63 2.27 -13.97
N ALA A 817 4.47 2.57 -13.38
CA ALA A 817 3.55 1.61 -12.79
C ALA A 817 2.12 1.76 -13.36
N PRO A 818 1.31 0.68 -13.40
CA PRO A 818 -0.07 0.76 -13.90
C PRO A 818 -0.96 1.74 -13.10
N TYR A 819 -1.84 2.44 -13.80
CA TYR A 819 -2.81 3.41 -13.27
C TYR A 819 -2.22 4.62 -12.53
N VAL A 820 -0.91 4.84 -12.65
CA VAL A 820 -0.21 6.04 -12.18
C VAL A 820 -0.15 7.08 -13.31
N PRO A 821 -0.50 8.36 -13.07
CA PRO A 821 -0.41 9.43 -14.06
C PRO A 821 1.05 9.78 -14.43
N PRO A 822 1.31 10.37 -15.61
CA PRO A 822 2.63 10.89 -15.99
C PRO A 822 3.07 12.08 -15.10
N ALA A 823 4.37 12.32 -15.04
CA ALA A 823 4.97 13.48 -14.36
C ALA A 823 4.55 14.81 -15.01
N MET A 824 4.53 15.92 -14.26
CA MET A 824 4.19 17.25 -14.79
C MET A 824 5.25 17.85 -15.73
N ARG A 825 6.43 17.25 -15.82
CA ARG A 825 7.47 17.61 -16.79
C ARG A 825 7.76 16.41 -17.69
N PRO A 826 7.92 16.59 -19.01
CA PRO A 826 8.46 15.53 -19.85
C PRO A 826 9.89 15.23 -19.39
N ARG A 827 10.17 13.94 -19.16
CA ARG A 827 11.48 13.46 -18.73
C ARG A 827 12.50 13.63 -19.85
N VAL A 828 13.69 14.14 -19.52
CA VAL A 828 14.73 14.46 -20.53
C VAL A 828 15.30 13.18 -21.14
N ASP A 829 15.51 13.19 -22.46
CA ASP A 829 16.03 12.04 -23.19
C ASP A 829 17.44 11.66 -22.71
N GLY A 830 17.54 10.44 -22.15
CA GLY A 830 18.77 9.92 -21.54
C GLY A 830 18.85 10.08 -20.01
N GLU A 831 17.99 10.88 -19.39
CA GLU A 831 17.89 10.91 -17.92
C GLU A 831 17.08 9.74 -17.36
N ASP A 832 16.13 9.21 -18.13
CA ASP A 832 15.12 8.23 -17.71
C ASP A 832 15.59 6.76 -17.73
N GLY A 833 15.04 5.94 -16.83
CA GLY A 833 15.37 4.51 -16.65
C GLY A 833 16.27 4.18 -15.44
N LEU A 834 16.67 2.91 -15.34
CA LEU A 834 17.50 2.41 -14.23
C LEU A 834 18.98 2.76 -14.41
N SER A 835 19.58 3.35 -13.38
CA SER A 835 21.04 3.42 -13.23
C SER A 835 21.53 2.45 -12.16
N LEU A 836 22.65 1.79 -12.44
CA LEU A 836 23.39 0.93 -11.53
C LEU A 836 24.80 1.50 -11.33
N GLN A 837 25.10 1.98 -10.13
CA GLN A 837 26.40 2.53 -9.75
C GLN A 837 27.16 1.50 -8.91
N PHE A 838 28.34 1.10 -9.37
CA PHE A 838 29.19 0.08 -8.77
C PHE A 838 30.44 0.75 -8.19
N TRP A 839 30.67 0.56 -6.89
CA TRP A 839 31.99 0.79 -6.29
C TRP A 839 32.69 -0.55 -6.21
N THR A 840 33.86 -0.65 -6.81
CA THR A 840 34.71 -1.84 -6.77
C THR A 840 36.15 -1.43 -6.54
N ASP A 841 36.90 -2.20 -5.74
CA ASP A 841 38.31 -1.92 -5.53
C ASP A 841 39.10 -2.15 -6.84
N PRO A 842 39.76 -1.13 -7.42
CA PRO A 842 40.60 -1.30 -8.60
C PRO A 842 41.96 -1.94 -8.27
N THR A 843 42.43 -1.83 -7.03
CA THR A 843 43.77 -2.28 -6.60
C THR A 843 43.94 -3.80 -6.58
N CYS A 844 42.85 -4.56 -6.66
CA CYS A 844 42.83 -6.01 -6.82
C CYS A 844 43.33 -6.47 -8.21
N GLY A 845 43.30 -5.61 -9.24
CA GLY A 845 43.79 -5.90 -10.60
C GLY A 845 43.00 -6.97 -11.40
N ALA A 846 42.01 -7.63 -10.79
CA ALA A 846 41.15 -8.61 -11.44
C ALA A 846 40.02 -7.95 -12.25
N SER A 847 39.64 -8.48 -13.41
CA SER A 847 38.43 -8.05 -14.13
C SER A 847 37.16 -8.49 -13.39
N VAL A 848 36.09 -7.68 -13.53
CA VAL A 848 34.81 -7.88 -12.86
C VAL A 848 33.70 -8.00 -13.90
N ARG A 849 33.03 -9.15 -13.91
CA ARG A 849 31.94 -9.45 -14.84
C ARG A 849 30.59 -9.33 -14.15
N VAL A 850 29.75 -8.46 -14.68
CA VAL A 850 28.38 -8.19 -14.23
C VAL A 850 27.40 -8.82 -15.22
N LYS A 851 26.45 -9.61 -14.72
CA LYS A 851 25.39 -10.22 -15.50
C LYS A 851 24.03 -9.83 -14.91
N LEU A 852 23.13 -9.32 -15.73
CA LEU A 852 21.79 -8.89 -15.36
C LEU A 852 20.75 -9.66 -16.19
N THR A 853 19.81 -10.31 -15.50
CA THR A 853 18.81 -11.20 -16.12
C THR A 853 17.42 -10.94 -15.54
N VAL A 854 16.35 -11.21 -16.30
CA VAL A 854 14.97 -10.98 -15.83
C VAL A 854 14.50 -12.14 -14.94
N ASP A 855 14.04 -11.82 -13.73
CA ASP A 855 13.41 -12.78 -12.83
C ASP A 855 11.92 -12.90 -13.17
N PHE A 856 11.60 -13.70 -14.19
CA PHE A 856 10.21 -13.95 -14.58
C PHE A 856 9.33 -14.45 -13.43
N ILE A 857 9.88 -15.27 -12.52
CA ILE A 857 9.12 -15.79 -11.37
C ILE A 857 8.88 -14.65 -10.37
N GLY A 858 9.94 -13.95 -9.95
CA GLY A 858 9.86 -12.81 -9.03
C GLY A 858 8.96 -11.68 -9.51
N SER A 859 8.93 -11.45 -10.83
CA SER A 859 8.03 -10.46 -11.49
C SER A 859 6.55 -10.80 -11.27
N MET A 860 6.16 -12.08 -11.26
CA MET A 860 4.77 -12.49 -11.00
C MET A 860 4.29 -12.03 -9.62
N GLY A 861 5.17 -12.00 -8.60
CA GLY A 861 4.84 -11.49 -7.27
C GLY A 861 4.53 -9.98 -7.26
N LYS A 862 5.22 -9.19 -8.11
CA LYS A 862 5.03 -7.73 -8.21
C LYS A 862 3.69 -7.34 -8.88
N LEU A 863 3.00 -8.28 -9.55
CA LEU A 863 1.68 -8.05 -10.16
C LEU A 863 0.56 -7.84 -9.13
N TYR A 864 0.58 -8.59 -8.01
CA TYR A 864 -0.55 -8.63 -7.07
C TYR A 864 -0.89 -7.26 -6.49
N MET A 865 0.12 -6.50 -6.03
CA MET A 865 -0.10 -5.20 -5.38
C MET A 865 -0.71 -4.17 -6.33
N ARG A 866 -0.29 -4.16 -7.60
CA ARG A 866 -0.68 -3.15 -8.60
C ARG A 866 -1.97 -3.52 -9.35
N TYR A 867 -2.33 -4.80 -9.39
CA TYR A 867 -3.55 -5.30 -10.01
C TYR A 867 -4.59 -5.86 -9.02
N ARG A 868 -4.52 -5.52 -7.72
CA ARG A 868 -5.43 -6.07 -6.70
C ARG A 868 -6.93 -5.86 -6.98
N THR A 869 -7.31 -4.74 -7.59
CA THR A 869 -8.70 -4.41 -7.98
C THR A 869 -9.20 -5.23 -9.16
N ILE A 870 -8.32 -5.68 -10.06
CA ILE A 870 -8.69 -6.58 -11.17
C ILE A 870 -9.32 -7.88 -10.68
N PHE A 871 -8.89 -8.39 -9.51
CA PHE A 871 -9.46 -9.59 -8.89
C PHE A 871 -10.90 -9.44 -8.39
N ALA A 872 -11.46 -8.22 -8.34
CA ALA A 872 -12.90 -8.00 -8.22
C ALA A 872 -13.57 -7.86 -9.60
N CYS A 873 -12.96 -7.08 -10.50
CA CYS A 873 -13.64 -6.61 -11.72
C CYS A 873 -13.65 -7.63 -12.88
N PHE A 874 -12.52 -8.28 -13.18
CA PHE A 874 -12.44 -9.24 -14.30
C PHE A 874 -13.20 -10.56 -14.05
N PRO A 875 -13.34 -11.07 -12.81
CA PRO A 875 -14.28 -12.15 -12.53
C PRO A 875 -15.74 -11.81 -12.83
N LEU A 876 -16.17 -10.55 -12.65
CA LEU A 876 -17.52 -10.10 -13.01
C LEU A 876 -17.75 -10.13 -14.54
N LEU A 877 -16.74 -9.78 -15.34
CA LEU A 877 -16.74 -9.97 -16.80
C LEU A 877 -16.99 -11.43 -17.18
N VAL A 878 -16.28 -12.37 -16.53
CA VAL A 878 -16.45 -13.81 -16.79
C VAL A 878 -17.87 -14.25 -16.40
N ALA A 879 -18.36 -13.86 -15.22
CA ALA A 879 -19.72 -14.18 -14.77
C ALA A 879 -20.82 -13.64 -15.72
N ALA A 880 -20.68 -12.40 -16.19
CA ALA A 880 -21.61 -11.79 -17.14
C ALA A 880 -21.62 -12.50 -18.52
N LEU A 881 -20.44 -12.89 -19.03
CA LEU A 881 -20.34 -13.66 -20.27
C LEU A 881 -20.90 -15.09 -20.14
N VAL A 882 -20.76 -15.72 -18.97
CA VAL A 882 -21.38 -17.03 -18.68
C VAL A 882 -22.90 -16.91 -18.65
N LEU A 883 -23.45 -15.95 -17.91
CA LEU A 883 -24.90 -15.70 -17.88
C LEU A 883 -25.46 -15.36 -19.27
N ARG A 884 -24.74 -14.57 -20.09
CA ARG A 884 -25.12 -14.30 -21.48
C ARG A 884 -25.28 -15.60 -22.30
N LYS A 885 -24.45 -16.63 -22.07
CA LYS A 885 -24.64 -17.94 -22.70
C LYS A 885 -25.83 -18.70 -22.13
N GLN A 886 -26.06 -18.65 -20.83
CA GLN A 886 -27.18 -19.32 -20.18
C GLN A 886 -28.53 -18.76 -20.65
N PHE A 887 -28.68 -17.43 -20.70
CA PHE A 887 -29.88 -16.77 -21.22
C PHE A 887 -30.10 -17.05 -22.72
N ASN A 888 -29.08 -16.92 -23.58
CA ASN A 888 -29.20 -17.28 -24.99
C ASN A 888 -29.71 -18.72 -25.20
N VAL A 889 -29.17 -19.69 -24.45
CA VAL A 889 -29.61 -21.10 -24.55
C VAL A 889 -31.00 -21.30 -23.97
N TYR A 890 -31.39 -20.58 -22.91
CA TYR A 890 -32.72 -20.64 -22.33
C TYR A 890 -33.79 -20.03 -23.25
N ASP A 891 -33.55 -18.87 -23.86
CA ASP A 891 -34.48 -18.24 -24.78
C ASP A 891 -34.66 -19.05 -26.08
N GLU A 892 -33.64 -19.82 -26.51
CA GLU A 892 -33.74 -20.74 -27.67
C GLU A 892 -34.37 -22.10 -27.31
N THR A 893 -33.92 -22.75 -26.24
CA THR A 893 -34.27 -24.16 -25.94
C THR A 893 -35.31 -24.36 -24.82
N GLY A 894 -35.49 -23.37 -23.95
CA GLY A 894 -36.27 -23.50 -22.71
C GLY A 894 -35.58 -24.25 -21.57
N VAL A 895 -34.32 -24.67 -21.74
CA VAL A 895 -33.50 -25.31 -20.70
C VAL A 895 -32.48 -24.32 -20.17
N PHE A 896 -32.44 -24.11 -18.85
CA PHE A 896 -31.44 -23.27 -18.19
C PHE A 896 -30.29 -24.15 -17.70
N ILE A 897 -29.20 -24.14 -18.46
CA ILE A 897 -28.00 -24.94 -18.20
C ILE A 897 -27.27 -24.46 -16.92
N PRO A 898 -26.57 -25.35 -16.19
CA PRO A 898 -25.77 -24.95 -15.03
C PRO A 898 -24.59 -24.03 -15.42
N PHE A 899 -24.13 -23.23 -14.47
CA PHE A 899 -23.04 -22.24 -14.66
C PHE A 899 -21.78 -22.88 -15.27
N THR A 900 -21.43 -24.09 -14.85
CA THR A 900 -20.29 -24.89 -15.36
C THR A 900 -20.41 -25.23 -16.85
N GLN A 901 -21.63 -25.52 -17.34
CA GLN A 901 -21.91 -25.75 -18.76
C GLN A 901 -21.97 -24.42 -19.53
N GLY A 902 -22.48 -23.35 -18.92
CA GLY A 902 -22.38 -21.98 -19.46
C GLY A 902 -20.94 -21.55 -19.68
N LEU A 903 -20.03 -21.89 -18.75
CA LEU A 903 -18.59 -21.61 -18.85
C LEU A 903 -17.91 -22.37 -19.99
N ASP A 904 -18.20 -23.67 -20.21
CA ASP A 904 -17.68 -24.37 -21.40
C ASP A 904 -18.16 -23.72 -22.72
N LEU A 905 -19.41 -23.23 -22.78
CA LEU A 905 -19.93 -22.52 -23.97
C LEU A 905 -19.36 -21.11 -24.13
N ALA A 906 -18.99 -20.44 -23.04
CA ALA A 906 -18.35 -19.13 -23.07
C ALA A 906 -16.88 -19.25 -23.52
N LEU A 907 -16.14 -20.24 -22.98
CA LEU A 907 -14.75 -20.53 -23.31
C LEU A 907 -14.53 -20.95 -24.77
N ARG A 908 -15.52 -21.56 -25.44
CA ARG A 908 -15.42 -21.93 -26.86
C ARG A 908 -15.32 -20.76 -27.84
N ARG A 909 -15.83 -19.57 -27.48
CA ARG A 909 -15.92 -18.44 -28.44
C ARG A 909 -16.00 -17.06 -27.80
N SER A 910 -16.85 -16.85 -26.81
CA SER A 910 -17.13 -15.49 -26.31
C SER A 910 -16.03 -14.92 -25.40
N ILE A 911 -15.42 -15.74 -24.55
CA ILE A 911 -14.30 -15.30 -23.72
C ILE A 911 -13.03 -15.08 -24.57
N PRO A 912 -12.60 -16.02 -25.46
CA PRO A 912 -11.44 -15.79 -26.32
C PRO A 912 -11.58 -14.58 -27.24
N LEU A 913 -12.75 -14.37 -27.88
CA LEU A 913 -12.95 -13.22 -28.76
C LEU A 913 -12.91 -11.89 -28.00
N LEU A 914 -13.46 -11.83 -26.77
CA LEU A 914 -13.38 -10.59 -25.97
C LEU A 914 -11.93 -10.35 -25.52
N LEU A 915 -11.23 -11.37 -25.00
CA LEU A 915 -9.83 -11.20 -24.58
C LEU A 915 -8.92 -10.83 -25.76
N ALA A 916 -9.13 -11.41 -26.94
CA ALA A 916 -8.40 -11.01 -28.15
C ALA A 916 -8.70 -9.55 -28.55
N GLY A 917 -9.98 -9.14 -28.55
CA GLY A 917 -10.36 -7.75 -28.83
C GLY A 917 -9.79 -6.74 -27.83
N LEU A 918 -9.77 -7.09 -26.53
CA LEU A 918 -9.14 -6.27 -25.47
C LEU A 918 -7.61 -6.25 -25.60
N THR A 919 -6.99 -7.33 -26.07
CA THR A 919 -5.54 -7.38 -26.34
C THR A 919 -5.19 -6.47 -27.52
N ILE A 920 -5.95 -6.53 -28.62
CA ILE A 920 -5.80 -5.63 -29.76
C ILE A 920 -6.02 -4.17 -29.33
N ALA A 921 -7.03 -3.91 -28.49
CA ALA A 921 -7.24 -2.57 -27.92
C ALA A 921 -6.03 -2.08 -27.11
N SER A 922 -5.40 -2.93 -26.28
CA SER A 922 -4.19 -2.56 -25.53
C SER A 922 -3.03 -2.12 -26.44
N ILE A 923 -2.84 -2.83 -27.57
CA ILE A 923 -1.78 -2.54 -28.54
C ILE A 923 -2.08 -1.22 -29.28
N VAL A 924 -3.30 -1.07 -29.82
CA VAL A 924 -3.72 0.16 -30.54
C VAL A 924 -3.70 1.39 -29.65
N MET A 925 -3.97 1.25 -28.34
CA MET A 925 -3.86 2.34 -27.38
C MET A 925 -2.41 2.72 -27.08
N GLY A 926 -1.45 1.78 -27.13
CA GLY A 926 -0.02 2.06 -27.02
C GLY A 926 0.59 2.69 -28.29
N GLU A 927 0.19 2.22 -29.47
CA GLU A 927 0.72 2.71 -30.76
C GLU A 927 0.42 4.19 -31.01
N ARG A 928 -0.73 4.70 -30.54
CA ARG A 928 -1.14 6.10 -30.73
C ARG A 928 -0.15 7.12 -30.14
N GLU A 929 0.52 6.79 -29.04
CA GLU A 929 1.50 7.66 -28.38
C GLU A 929 2.93 7.48 -28.95
N ALA A 930 3.23 6.27 -29.44
CA ALA A 930 4.48 5.99 -30.17
C ALA A 930 4.58 6.76 -31.50
N TYR A 931 3.45 7.01 -32.18
CA TYR A 931 3.43 7.84 -33.38
C TYR A 931 3.48 9.35 -33.10
N SER A 932 2.82 9.83 -32.03
CA SER A 932 2.85 11.26 -31.67
C SER A 932 4.21 11.72 -31.14
N SER A 933 4.98 10.82 -30.52
CA SER A 933 6.36 11.10 -30.07
C SER A 933 7.42 10.97 -31.17
N ALA A 934 7.06 10.42 -32.34
CA ALA A 934 8.00 10.15 -33.44
C ALA A 934 7.97 11.19 -34.60
N SER A 935 7.24 12.30 -34.46
CA SER A 935 6.98 13.25 -35.56
C SER A 935 7.58 14.65 -35.31
N PRO A 936 8.88 14.86 -35.56
CA PRO A 936 9.51 16.20 -35.54
C PRO A 936 9.19 17.05 -36.78
N LEU A 937 8.29 16.58 -37.67
CA LEU A 937 7.96 17.20 -38.96
C LEU A 937 6.46 17.50 -39.07
N SER A 938 5.96 18.38 -38.20
CA SER A 938 4.60 18.95 -38.31
C SER A 938 4.53 20.44 -37.97
N GLU A 939 5.65 21.17 -38.02
CA GLU A 939 5.62 22.64 -38.09
C GLU A 939 5.23 23.09 -39.51
N SER A 940 3.94 23.15 -39.80
CA SER A 940 3.44 23.87 -40.97
C SER A 940 1.99 24.34 -40.78
N HIS A 941 1.82 25.66 -40.84
CA HIS A 941 0.55 26.38 -40.99
C HIS A 941 -0.69 25.91 -40.19
N HIS A 942 -0.77 26.31 -38.91
CA HIS A 942 -1.74 27.34 -38.55
C HIS A 942 -1.40 28.05 -37.22
N GLN A 943 -1.28 29.38 -37.29
CA GLN A 943 -0.87 30.25 -36.19
C GLN A 943 -2.07 30.96 -35.56
N LYS A 944 -2.25 30.85 -34.23
CA LYS A 944 -2.94 31.88 -33.41
C LYS A 944 -2.69 31.70 -31.90
N ASN A 945 -1.74 32.50 -31.40
CA ASN A 945 -1.54 32.95 -30.02
C ASN A 945 -2.17 32.11 -28.89
N THR A 946 -1.65 30.91 -28.64
CA THR A 946 -1.78 30.23 -27.34
C THR A 946 -0.47 29.55 -26.98
N THR A 947 0.32 30.17 -26.10
CA THR A 947 1.52 29.56 -25.49
C THR A 947 1.12 28.62 -24.36
N HIS A 948 0.31 27.61 -24.68
CA HIS A 948 0.09 26.47 -23.80
C HIS A 948 1.02 25.34 -24.24
N PRO A 949 1.83 24.74 -23.33
CA PRO A 949 2.47 23.47 -23.63
C PRO A 949 1.39 22.43 -23.94
N THR A 950 1.74 21.44 -24.77
CA THR A 950 0.84 20.33 -25.13
C THR A 950 0.23 19.73 -23.86
N ALA A 951 -1.09 19.79 -23.75
CA ALA A 951 -1.80 19.45 -22.53
C ALA A 951 -1.58 17.97 -22.18
N ILE A 952 -0.81 17.72 -21.11
CA ILE A 952 -0.52 16.38 -20.62
C ILE A 952 -1.84 15.75 -20.15
N ASP A 953 -2.25 14.67 -20.81
CA ASP A 953 -3.36 13.85 -20.34
C ASP A 953 -2.90 13.10 -19.08
N PHE A 954 -3.51 13.43 -17.93
CA PHE A 954 -3.21 12.78 -16.67
C PHE A 954 -4.10 11.58 -16.36
N ASP A 955 -5.28 11.49 -16.98
CA ASP A 955 -6.19 10.34 -16.87
C ASP A 955 -5.80 9.26 -17.92
N GLN A 956 -4.69 9.47 -18.63
CA GLN A 956 -4.25 8.68 -19.79
C GLN A 956 -3.96 7.20 -19.51
N ASN A 957 -3.70 6.87 -18.24
CA ASN A 957 -3.47 5.52 -17.71
C ASN A 957 -4.66 4.96 -16.90
N ASP A 958 -5.84 5.60 -16.92
CA ASP A 958 -7.04 5.09 -16.20
C ASP A 958 -7.69 3.87 -16.85
N LEU A 959 -7.30 3.51 -18.07
CA LEU A 959 -8.02 2.57 -18.92
C LEU A 959 -7.36 1.20 -19.01
N LEU A 960 -8.20 0.17 -19.14
CA LEU A 960 -7.81 -1.21 -19.43
C LEU A 960 -6.80 -1.78 -18.41
N ILE A 961 -5.57 -2.12 -18.84
CA ILE A 961 -4.50 -2.66 -18.00
C ILE A 961 -3.64 -1.57 -17.31
N GLY A 962 -4.01 -0.29 -17.45
CA GLY A 962 -3.36 0.83 -16.78
C GLY A 962 -1.97 1.19 -17.28
N THR A 963 -1.50 0.57 -18.36
CA THR A 963 -0.20 0.84 -18.99
C THR A 963 -0.33 0.81 -20.51
N ARG A 964 0.51 1.59 -21.19
CA ARG A 964 0.55 1.77 -22.65
C ARG A 964 1.72 1.07 -23.32
N ASP A 965 2.63 0.47 -22.56
CA ASP A 965 3.76 -0.29 -23.12
C ASP A 965 3.25 -1.59 -23.79
N ILE A 966 3.37 -1.61 -25.13
CA ILE A 966 2.96 -2.69 -26.03
C ILE A 966 3.56 -4.04 -25.63
N PHE A 967 4.70 -4.07 -24.92
CA PHE A 967 5.28 -5.31 -24.39
C PHE A 967 4.30 -6.08 -23.48
N PHE A 968 3.47 -5.39 -22.70
CA PHE A 968 2.57 -6.01 -21.72
C PHE A 968 1.24 -6.52 -22.31
N TRP A 969 1.12 -6.67 -23.63
CA TRP A 969 -0.05 -7.25 -24.32
C TRP A 969 -0.52 -8.58 -23.68
N PHE A 970 0.40 -9.40 -23.19
CA PHE A 970 0.12 -10.70 -22.57
C PHE A 970 -0.57 -10.61 -21.20
N MET A 971 -0.62 -9.43 -20.58
CA MET A 971 -1.32 -9.23 -19.30
C MET A 971 -2.83 -9.45 -19.43
N VAL A 972 -3.46 -8.99 -20.53
CA VAL A 972 -4.91 -9.19 -20.77
C VAL A 972 -5.31 -10.68 -20.75
N PRO A 973 -4.68 -11.59 -21.53
CA PRO A 973 -5.01 -13.01 -21.47
C PRO A 973 -4.56 -13.68 -20.15
N LEU A 974 -3.47 -13.26 -19.51
CA LEU A 974 -3.03 -13.78 -18.21
C LEU A 974 -4.07 -13.48 -17.11
N ILE A 975 -4.51 -12.22 -17.03
CA ILE A 975 -5.57 -11.75 -16.11
C ILE A 975 -6.89 -12.50 -16.38
N GLY A 976 -7.25 -12.66 -17.66
CA GLY A 976 -8.43 -13.43 -18.07
C GLY A 976 -8.35 -14.88 -17.61
N LEU A 977 -7.22 -15.56 -17.82
CA LEU A 977 -6.97 -16.94 -17.40
C LEU A 977 -7.09 -17.13 -15.88
N VAL A 978 -6.46 -16.26 -15.10
CA VAL A 978 -6.55 -16.29 -13.63
C VAL A 978 -7.97 -16.02 -13.15
N SER A 979 -8.69 -15.09 -13.79
CA SER A 979 -10.08 -14.76 -13.47
C SER A 979 -11.05 -15.91 -13.78
N ILE A 980 -10.83 -16.67 -14.86
CA ILE A 980 -11.58 -17.91 -15.15
C ILE A 980 -11.33 -18.96 -14.06
N GLY A 981 -10.08 -19.11 -13.60
CA GLY A 981 -9.72 -19.97 -12.47
C GLY A 981 -10.47 -19.58 -11.19
N ALA A 982 -10.47 -18.29 -10.84
CA ALA A 982 -11.16 -17.74 -9.68
C ALA A 982 -12.68 -17.93 -9.76
N CYS A 983 -13.32 -17.62 -10.89
CA CYS A 983 -14.76 -17.83 -11.08
C CYS A 983 -15.17 -19.31 -10.94
N ALA A 984 -14.36 -20.23 -11.50
CA ALA A 984 -14.63 -21.66 -11.39
C ALA A 984 -14.48 -22.14 -9.95
N ALA A 985 -13.40 -21.76 -9.25
CA ALA A 985 -13.17 -22.12 -7.86
C ALA A 985 -14.26 -21.57 -6.92
N LEU A 986 -14.67 -20.30 -7.10
CA LEU A 986 -15.77 -19.71 -6.34
C LEU A 986 -17.09 -20.45 -6.62
N ASN A 987 -17.41 -20.75 -7.88
CA ASN A 987 -18.60 -21.53 -8.22
C ASN A 987 -18.61 -22.91 -7.54
N TYR A 988 -17.50 -23.67 -7.56
CA TYR A 988 -17.46 -24.97 -6.88
C TYR A 988 -17.53 -24.83 -5.35
N SER A 989 -16.94 -23.78 -4.78
CA SER A 989 -17.07 -23.47 -3.34
C SER A 989 -18.53 -23.19 -2.97
N PHE A 990 -19.28 -22.45 -3.78
CA PHE A 990 -20.70 -22.18 -3.55
C PHE A 990 -21.61 -23.39 -3.83
N LEU A 991 -21.24 -24.28 -4.78
CA LEU A 991 -21.92 -25.58 -4.95
C LEU A 991 -21.71 -26.47 -3.71
N ALA A 992 -20.47 -26.58 -3.21
CA ALA A 992 -20.14 -27.33 -1.99
C ALA A 992 -20.87 -26.75 -0.75
N LEU A 993 -20.83 -25.43 -0.57
CA LEU A 993 -21.56 -24.73 0.50
C LEU A 993 -23.06 -24.97 0.42
N SER A 994 -23.65 -24.90 -0.79
CA SER A 994 -25.08 -25.17 -0.99
C SER A 994 -25.44 -26.61 -0.64
N GLN A 995 -24.60 -27.60 -0.98
CA GLN A 995 -24.78 -28.99 -0.57
C GLN A 995 -24.62 -29.19 0.94
N LEU A 996 -23.63 -28.56 1.58
CA LEU A 996 -23.42 -28.64 3.03
C LEU A 996 -24.60 -28.04 3.81
N LEU A 997 -25.04 -26.84 3.44
CA LEU A 997 -26.23 -26.20 4.04
C LEU A 997 -27.51 -27.00 3.77
N SER A 998 -27.65 -27.59 2.57
CA SER A 998 -28.74 -28.51 2.25
C SER A 998 -28.72 -29.74 3.16
N PHE A 999 -27.56 -30.38 3.35
CA PHE A 999 -27.37 -31.53 4.22
C PHE A 999 -27.74 -31.22 5.67
N LEU A 1000 -27.16 -30.15 6.24
CA LEU A 1000 -27.43 -29.67 7.60
C LEU A 1000 -28.91 -29.36 7.83
N PHE A 1001 -29.58 -28.69 6.89
CA PHE A 1001 -31.02 -28.41 6.99
C PHE A 1001 -31.88 -29.69 6.97
N GLY A 1002 -31.42 -30.74 6.28
CA GLY A 1002 -32.02 -32.07 6.33
C GLY A 1002 -31.86 -32.75 7.69
N LEU A 1003 -30.64 -32.75 8.25
CA LEU A 1003 -30.37 -33.28 9.59
C LEU A 1003 -31.21 -32.56 10.66
N LEU A 1004 -31.31 -31.23 10.60
CA LEU A 1004 -32.14 -30.45 11.49
C LEU A 1004 -33.63 -30.83 11.38
N LYS A 1005 -34.15 -31.00 10.15
CA LYS A 1005 -35.52 -31.50 9.93
C LYS A 1005 -35.75 -32.90 10.50
N VAL A 1006 -34.83 -33.84 10.28
CA VAL A 1006 -34.94 -35.20 10.82
C VAL A 1006 -34.90 -35.18 12.34
N ARG A 1007 -34.00 -34.39 12.95
CA ARG A 1007 -33.89 -34.26 14.42
C ARG A 1007 -35.13 -33.60 15.04
N PHE A 1008 -35.74 -32.61 14.38
CA PHE A 1008 -37.02 -32.03 14.82
C PHE A 1008 -38.19 -33.01 14.64
N ALA A 1009 -38.27 -33.72 13.52
CA ALA A 1009 -39.30 -34.73 13.29
C ALA A 1009 -39.19 -35.90 14.28
N TRP A 1010 -37.97 -36.28 14.68
CA TRP A 1010 -37.72 -37.30 15.69
C TRP A 1010 -38.07 -36.81 17.10
N ARG A 1011 -37.73 -35.56 17.47
CA ARG A 1011 -38.19 -34.91 18.71
C ARG A 1011 -39.72 -34.92 18.79
N ASN A 1012 -40.40 -34.36 17.79
CA ASN A 1012 -41.86 -34.30 17.74
C ASN A 1012 -42.52 -35.69 17.69
N ARG A 1013 -41.83 -36.74 17.20
CA ARG A 1013 -42.30 -38.13 17.31
C ARG A 1013 -42.25 -38.65 18.75
N HIS A 1014 -41.31 -38.18 19.56
CA HIS A 1014 -41.16 -38.58 20.96
C HIS A 1014 -42.23 -37.92 21.85
N ASP A 1015 -42.59 -36.66 21.57
CA ASP A 1015 -43.70 -35.96 22.23
C ASP A 1015 -45.08 -36.45 21.72
N GLY A 1016 -45.13 -36.93 20.47
CA GLY A 1016 -46.37 -37.35 19.79
C GLY A 1016 -47.04 -38.62 20.32
N TYR A 1017 -46.40 -39.38 21.21
CA TYR A 1017 -46.95 -40.64 21.73
C TYR A 1017 -48.10 -40.46 22.74
N ARG A 1018 -48.44 -39.21 23.11
CA ARG A 1018 -49.45 -38.90 24.14
C ARG A 1018 -50.81 -38.38 23.61
N ASN A 1019 -50.91 -38.01 22.32
CA ASN A 1019 -52.17 -37.56 21.70
C ASN A 1019 -52.32 -38.16 20.29
N GLY A 1020 -53.06 -39.26 20.16
CA GLY A 1020 -53.18 -40.03 18.93
C GLY A 1020 -54.27 -39.56 17.97
N SER A 1021 -54.02 -38.55 17.13
CA SER A 1021 -54.89 -38.21 15.99
C SER A 1021 -54.24 -37.29 14.93
N ALA A 1022 -53.04 -37.63 14.43
CA ALA A 1022 -52.41 -36.90 13.32
C ALA A 1022 -51.81 -37.84 12.26
N SER A 1023 -52.52 -38.00 11.13
CA SER A 1023 -51.95 -38.67 9.95
C SER A 1023 -50.73 -37.91 9.44
N PRO A 1024 -49.60 -38.58 9.10
CA PRO A 1024 -48.39 -37.94 8.62
C PRO A 1024 -48.55 -37.46 7.17
N SER A 1025 -49.41 -36.46 6.96
CA SER A 1025 -49.62 -35.82 5.67
C SER A 1025 -48.29 -35.30 5.13
N SER A 1026 -47.84 -35.91 4.02
CA SER A 1026 -46.57 -35.60 3.37
C SER A 1026 -46.44 -34.10 3.16
N THR A 1027 -45.58 -33.46 3.96
CA THR A 1027 -45.47 -32.01 4.05
C THR A 1027 -44.77 -31.47 2.80
N LYS A 1028 -45.54 -31.36 1.71
CA LYS A 1028 -45.09 -30.98 0.36
C LYS A 1028 -44.11 -29.81 0.47
N THR A 1029 -42.88 -30.02 0.01
CA THR A 1029 -41.74 -29.09 0.10
C THR A 1029 -41.86 -27.91 -0.88
N SER A 1030 -43.07 -27.37 -1.03
CA SER A 1030 -43.33 -26.15 -1.80
C SER A 1030 -42.70 -24.92 -1.13
N PHE A 1031 -42.36 -23.92 -1.93
CA PHE A 1031 -42.03 -22.59 -1.43
C PHE A 1031 -43.24 -22.04 -0.66
N ARG A 1032 -43.11 -21.81 0.65
CA ARG A 1032 -44.19 -21.23 1.47
C ARG A 1032 -44.54 -19.84 0.93
N VAL A 1033 -45.69 -19.73 0.28
CA VAL A 1033 -46.22 -18.47 -0.25
C VAL A 1033 -46.73 -17.62 0.93
N CYS A 1034 -45.89 -16.71 1.42
CA CYS A 1034 -46.39 -15.58 2.21
C CYS A 1034 -47.39 -14.77 1.36
N SER A 1035 -48.45 -14.26 1.99
CA SER A 1035 -49.47 -13.48 1.27
C SER A 1035 -48.83 -12.27 0.58
N PRO A 1036 -49.30 -11.89 -0.64
CA PRO A 1036 -48.72 -10.76 -1.37
C PRO A 1036 -48.82 -9.44 -0.58
N ARG A 1037 -49.87 -9.26 0.23
CA ARG A 1037 -49.98 -8.12 1.16
C ARG A 1037 -48.82 -8.09 2.18
N ARG A 1038 -48.53 -9.20 2.87
CA ARG A 1038 -47.43 -9.25 3.86
C ARG A 1038 -46.07 -9.01 3.22
N ARG A 1039 -45.89 -9.49 1.98
CA ARG A 1039 -44.69 -9.28 1.15
C ARG A 1039 -44.47 -7.81 0.79
N VAL A 1040 -45.46 -7.17 0.17
CA VAL A 1040 -45.42 -5.73 -0.15
C VAL A 1040 -45.15 -4.89 1.11
N ILE A 1041 -45.78 -5.22 2.23
CA ILE A 1041 -45.51 -4.56 3.52
C ILE A 1041 -44.04 -4.75 3.96
N THR A 1042 -43.49 -5.96 3.96
CA THR A 1042 -42.07 -6.17 4.33
C THR A 1042 -41.09 -5.47 3.38
N THR A 1043 -41.41 -5.40 2.09
CA THR A 1043 -40.57 -4.75 1.09
C THR A 1043 -40.65 -3.22 1.22
N LEU A 1044 -41.83 -2.65 1.46
CA LEU A 1044 -41.98 -1.22 1.78
C LEU A 1044 -41.25 -0.84 3.08
N ILE A 1045 -41.32 -1.67 4.13
CA ILE A 1045 -40.59 -1.45 5.39
C ILE A 1045 -39.06 -1.48 5.15
N LEU A 1046 -38.55 -2.45 4.38
CA LEU A 1046 -37.12 -2.52 4.05
C LEU A 1046 -36.67 -1.30 3.24
N LEU A 1047 -37.46 -0.87 2.26
CA LEU A 1047 -37.18 0.31 1.44
C LEU A 1047 -37.24 1.61 2.25
N PHE A 1048 -38.17 1.71 3.21
CA PHE A 1048 -38.23 2.82 4.16
C PHE A 1048 -36.96 2.88 5.02
N PHE A 1049 -36.51 1.76 5.59
CA PHE A 1049 -35.25 1.69 6.35
C PHE A 1049 -34.04 2.08 5.47
N VAL A 1050 -33.98 1.65 4.21
CA VAL A 1050 -32.90 2.04 3.28
C VAL A 1050 -32.94 3.54 2.94
N ALA A 1051 -34.13 4.14 2.87
CA ALA A 1051 -34.30 5.56 2.59
C ALA A 1051 -33.94 6.49 3.78
N THR A 1052 -33.83 5.95 5.00
CA THR A 1052 -33.80 6.75 6.25
C THR A 1052 -32.64 6.45 7.20
N PHE A 1053 -32.27 5.17 7.38
CA PHE A 1053 -31.33 4.76 8.44
C PHE A 1053 -30.20 3.83 7.96
N VAL A 1054 -30.42 3.09 6.86
CA VAL A 1054 -29.59 1.95 6.47
C VAL A 1054 -29.01 2.16 5.06
N PRO A 1055 -27.69 1.96 4.83
CA PRO A 1055 -27.10 2.07 3.50
C PRO A 1055 -27.58 0.92 2.59
N TYR A 1056 -27.74 1.17 1.29
CA TYR A 1056 -28.23 0.15 0.36
C TYR A 1056 -27.36 -1.12 0.32
N GLN A 1057 -26.06 -0.98 0.60
CA GLN A 1057 -25.08 -2.06 0.70
C GLN A 1057 -25.46 -3.10 1.79
N PHE A 1058 -26.08 -2.69 2.91
CA PHE A 1058 -26.59 -3.64 3.90
C PHE A 1058 -27.74 -4.48 3.32
N ALA A 1059 -28.70 -3.82 2.67
CA ALA A 1059 -29.81 -4.48 2.01
C ALA A 1059 -29.33 -5.41 0.88
N TYR A 1060 -28.22 -5.08 0.21
CA TYR A 1060 -27.57 -5.97 -0.75
C TYR A 1060 -27.01 -7.25 -0.12
N VAL A 1061 -26.29 -7.14 1.00
CA VAL A 1061 -25.79 -8.30 1.75
C VAL A 1061 -26.96 -9.17 2.26
N VAL A 1062 -28.04 -8.55 2.75
CA VAL A 1062 -29.28 -9.28 3.11
C VAL A 1062 -29.88 -9.99 1.89
N CYS A 1063 -29.95 -9.34 0.72
CA CYS A 1063 -30.39 -9.97 -0.52
C CYS A 1063 -29.52 -11.16 -0.92
N CYS A 1064 -28.18 -11.07 -0.78
CA CYS A 1064 -27.26 -12.19 -1.02
C CYS A 1064 -27.54 -13.38 -0.09
N VAL A 1065 -27.78 -13.14 1.20
CA VAL A 1065 -28.14 -14.19 2.18
C VAL A 1065 -29.49 -14.82 1.85
N VAL A 1066 -30.51 -14.04 1.49
CA VAL A 1066 -31.82 -14.56 1.09
C VAL A 1066 -31.72 -15.37 -0.22
N GLN A 1067 -30.93 -14.91 -1.20
CA GLN A 1067 -30.65 -15.63 -2.44
C GLN A 1067 -29.91 -16.96 -2.18
N LEU A 1068 -28.95 -17.00 -1.25
CA LEU A 1068 -28.28 -18.23 -0.82
C LEU A 1068 -29.28 -19.22 -0.18
N THR A 1069 -30.11 -18.78 0.77
CA THR A 1069 -31.13 -19.68 1.36
C THR A 1069 -32.16 -20.16 0.34
N THR A 1070 -32.48 -19.34 -0.67
CA THR A 1070 -33.36 -19.71 -1.79
C THR A 1070 -32.70 -20.74 -2.72
N THR A 1071 -31.40 -20.60 -2.97
CA THR A 1071 -30.57 -21.59 -3.71
C THR A 1071 -30.55 -22.95 -3.00
N VAL A 1072 -30.34 -22.95 -1.68
CA VAL A 1072 -30.35 -24.18 -0.85
C VAL A 1072 -31.75 -24.82 -0.82
N ARG A 1073 -32.83 -24.03 -0.79
CA ARG A 1073 -34.21 -24.55 -0.89
C ARG A 1073 -34.49 -25.18 -2.26
N ALA A 1074 -34.08 -24.52 -3.35
CA ALA A 1074 -34.22 -25.05 -4.70
C ALA A 1074 -33.43 -26.37 -4.88
N LEU A 1075 -32.20 -26.43 -4.37
CA LEU A 1075 -31.38 -27.65 -4.34
C LEU A 1075 -32.04 -28.78 -3.52
N ARG A 1076 -32.70 -28.45 -2.41
CA ARG A 1076 -33.45 -29.45 -1.63
C ARG A 1076 -34.62 -30.02 -2.43
N ILE A 1077 -35.42 -29.16 -3.04
CA ILE A 1077 -36.60 -29.56 -3.83
C ILE A 1077 -36.19 -30.46 -5.01
N THR A 1078 -35.12 -30.12 -5.74
CA THR A 1078 -34.60 -31.00 -6.81
C THR A 1078 -34.06 -32.32 -6.26
N SER A 1079 -33.31 -32.31 -5.15
CA SER A 1079 -32.78 -33.55 -4.53
C SER A 1079 -33.86 -34.47 -3.98
N ASP A 1080 -34.96 -33.92 -3.45
CA ASP A 1080 -36.06 -34.69 -2.90
C ASP A 1080 -36.94 -35.28 -4.01
N ALA A 1081 -37.13 -34.55 -5.13
CA ALA A 1081 -37.87 -35.00 -6.31
C ALA A 1081 -37.08 -35.94 -7.25
N GLN A 1082 -35.77 -36.09 -7.03
CA GLN A 1082 -34.92 -37.09 -7.70
C GLN A 1082 -34.92 -38.47 -7.03
N ARG A 1083 -35.55 -38.64 -5.86
CA ARG A 1083 -35.74 -39.99 -5.29
C ARG A 1083 -36.75 -40.77 -6.14
N PRO A 1084 -36.52 -42.07 -6.42
CA PRO A 1084 -37.48 -42.87 -7.17
C PRO A 1084 -38.81 -42.97 -6.38
N PRO A 1085 -39.97 -42.83 -7.04
CA PRO A 1085 -41.26 -43.07 -6.39
C PRO A 1085 -41.36 -44.54 -5.99
N SER A 1086 -41.84 -44.80 -4.77
CA SER A 1086 -41.98 -46.16 -4.24
C SER A 1086 -43.20 -46.93 -4.79
N SER A 1087 -43.94 -46.34 -5.74
CA SER A 1087 -45.07 -46.94 -6.44
C SER A 1087 -44.74 -47.15 -7.92
N SER A 1088 -44.75 -48.41 -8.37
CA SER A 1088 -44.44 -48.81 -9.74
C SER A 1088 -45.57 -48.53 -10.76
N SER A 1089 -46.76 -48.14 -10.28
CA SER A 1089 -48.01 -48.05 -11.04
C SER A 1089 -48.28 -46.73 -11.78
N ALA A 1090 -47.31 -45.81 -11.87
CA ALA A 1090 -47.51 -44.51 -12.51
C ALA A 1090 -47.74 -44.61 -14.04
N THR A 1091 -48.76 -43.91 -14.54
CA THR A 1091 -49.14 -43.87 -15.97
C THR A 1091 -48.12 -43.12 -16.84
N SER A 1092 -48.21 -43.27 -18.17
CA SER A 1092 -47.39 -42.52 -19.13
C SER A 1092 -47.60 -41.00 -19.04
N SER A 1093 -48.83 -40.56 -18.76
CA SER A 1093 -49.17 -39.14 -18.54
C SER A 1093 -48.48 -38.59 -17.29
N GLU A 1094 -48.59 -39.29 -16.16
CA GLU A 1094 -47.94 -38.89 -14.90
C GLU A 1094 -46.41 -38.91 -15.02
N LYS A 1095 -45.83 -39.89 -15.74
CA LYS A 1095 -44.40 -39.92 -16.07
C LYS A 1095 -43.97 -38.72 -16.91
N SER A 1096 -44.83 -38.21 -17.79
CA SER A 1096 -44.54 -36.98 -18.55
C SER A 1096 -44.64 -35.71 -17.66
N ALA A 1097 -45.68 -35.60 -16.84
CA ALA A 1097 -45.89 -34.48 -15.93
C ALA A 1097 -44.81 -34.36 -14.83
N THR A 1098 -44.39 -35.49 -14.25
CA THR A 1098 -43.29 -35.56 -13.27
C THR A 1098 -41.95 -35.21 -13.91
N ASN A 1099 -41.66 -35.67 -15.13
CA ASN A 1099 -40.46 -35.25 -15.85
C ASN A 1099 -40.44 -33.75 -16.18
N SER A 1100 -41.58 -33.17 -16.58
CA SER A 1100 -41.71 -31.73 -16.86
C SER A 1100 -41.48 -30.87 -15.60
N THR A 1101 -42.10 -31.25 -14.48
CA THR A 1101 -41.93 -30.54 -13.19
C THR A 1101 -40.51 -30.71 -12.62
N ASN A 1102 -39.88 -31.88 -12.78
CA ASN A 1102 -38.47 -32.08 -12.43
C ASN A 1102 -37.53 -31.21 -13.28
N LEU A 1103 -37.78 -31.06 -14.58
CA LEU A 1103 -37.01 -30.17 -15.45
C LEU A 1103 -37.18 -28.69 -15.06
N HIS A 1104 -38.39 -28.25 -14.73
CA HIS A 1104 -38.65 -26.89 -14.23
C HIS A 1104 -37.86 -26.61 -12.93
N ASN A 1105 -37.90 -27.53 -11.96
CA ASN A 1105 -37.19 -27.38 -10.69
C ASN A 1105 -35.66 -27.32 -10.89
N LEU A 1106 -35.11 -28.11 -11.82
CA LEU A 1106 -33.68 -28.07 -12.16
C LEU A 1106 -33.28 -26.77 -12.87
N ASN A 1107 -34.08 -26.30 -13.84
CA ASN A 1107 -33.89 -25.00 -14.49
C ASN A 1107 -33.88 -23.86 -13.46
N PHE A 1108 -34.85 -23.84 -12.55
CA PHE A 1108 -34.96 -22.84 -11.49
C PHE A 1108 -33.75 -22.87 -10.54
N TYR A 1109 -33.30 -24.04 -10.10
CA TYR A 1109 -32.09 -24.17 -9.29
C TYR A 1109 -30.85 -23.62 -10.00
N ASN A 1110 -30.62 -24.03 -11.26
CA ASN A 1110 -29.48 -23.55 -12.05
C ASN A 1110 -29.51 -22.03 -12.24
N TYR A 1111 -30.70 -21.46 -12.45
CA TYR A 1111 -30.93 -20.03 -12.58
C TYR A 1111 -30.61 -19.25 -11.28
N VAL A 1112 -31.24 -19.62 -10.16
CA VAL A 1112 -31.04 -18.94 -8.86
C VAL A 1112 -29.58 -19.05 -8.40
N HIS A 1113 -28.91 -20.20 -8.60
CA HIS A 1113 -27.47 -20.36 -8.34
C HIS A 1113 -26.61 -19.46 -9.23
N SER A 1114 -26.94 -19.30 -10.51
CA SER A 1114 -26.14 -18.47 -11.43
C SER A 1114 -26.29 -16.97 -11.15
N ILE A 1115 -27.47 -16.53 -10.71
CA ILE A 1115 -27.67 -15.17 -10.18
C ILE A 1115 -26.95 -14.98 -8.84
N LEU A 1116 -26.91 -15.99 -7.95
CA LEU A 1116 -26.12 -15.93 -6.71
C LEU A 1116 -24.63 -15.73 -7.01
N VAL A 1117 -24.06 -16.48 -7.95
CA VAL A 1117 -22.64 -16.33 -8.35
C VAL A 1117 -22.37 -14.92 -8.89
N LEU A 1118 -23.29 -14.31 -9.64
CA LEU A 1118 -23.16 -12.91 -10.07
C LEU A 1118 -23.16 -11.93 -8.89
N MET A 1119 -24.10 -12.08 -7.96
CA MET A 1119 -24.22 -11.17 -6.80
C MET A 1119 -22.99 -11.25 -5.87
N ILE A 1120 -22.44 -12.45 -5.67
CA ILE A 1120 -21.24 -12.67 -4.87
C ILE A 1120 -19.99 -12.02 -5.50
N TRP A 1121 -19.95 -11.79 -6.82
CA TRP A 1121 -18.86 -11.05 -7.47
C TRP A 1121 -19.01 -9.52 -7.40
N VAL A 1122 -20.19 -8.99 -7.08
CA VAL A 1122 -20.40 -7.55 -6.79
C VAL A 1122 -20.13 -7.22 -5.32
N MET A 1123 -20.48 -8.15 -4.41
CA MET A 1123 -20.32 -8.02 -2.95
C MET A 1123 -18.97 -7.44 -2.45
N PRO A 1124 -17.78 -7.73 -3.05
CA PRO A 1124 -16.51 -7.13 -2.64
C PRO A 1124 -16.42 -5.60 -2.79
N ILE A 1125 -17.31 -5.00 -3.60
CA ILE A 1125 -17.40 -3.56 -3.83
C ILE A 1125 -18.27 -2.90 -2.75
N ASP A 1126 -19.38 -3.52 -2.37
CA ASP A 1126 -20.33 -3.00 -1.37
C ASP A 1126 -19.86 -3.16 0.08
N VAL A 1127 -19.21 -4.29 0.40
CA VAL A 1127 -18.84 -4.67 1.78
C VAL A 1127 -17.89 -3.64 2.45
N PRO A 1128 -16.87 -3.06 1.79
CA PRO A 1128 -16.00 -2.08 2.43
C PRO A 1128 -16.75 -0.83 2.93
N VAL A 1129 -17.70 -0.30 2.15
CA VAL A 1129 -18.53 0.85 2.56
C VAL A 1129 -19.46 0.47 3.72
N LEU A 1130 -20.01 -0.75 3.70
CA LEU A 1130 -20.82 -1.28 4.79
C LEU A 1130 -20.04 -1.40 6.11
N LEU A 1131 -18.77 -1.79 6.06
CA LEU A 1131 -17.90 -1.87 7.25
C LEU A 1131 -17.69 -0.49 7.90
N VAL A 1132 -17.58 0.58 7.10
CA VAL A 1132 -17.53 1.97 7.62
C VAL A 1132 -18.81 2.30 8.37
N TRP A 1133 -19.98 2.06 7.77
CA TRP A 1133 -21.27 2.36 8.41
C TRP A 1133 -21.48 1.57 9.73
N VAL A 1134 -21.14 0.28 9.75
CA VAL A 1134 -21.26 -0.54 10.97
C VAL A 1134 -20.33 -0.06 12.09
N ARG A 1135 -19.11 0.40 11.78
CA ARG A 1135 -18.19 1.00 12.76
C ARG A 1135 -18.77 2.32 13.31
N ASN A 1136 -19.25 3.21 12.44
CA ASN A 1136 -19.79 4.51 12.84
C ASN A 1136 -21.04 4.35 13.74
N LEU A 1137 -21.95 3.44 13.38
CA LEU A 1137 -23.15 3.12 14.17
C LEU A 1137 -22.82 2.59 15.58
N ALA A 1138 -21.68 1.90 15.74
CA ALA A 1138 -21.20 1.40 17.02
C ALA A 1138 -20.47 2.46 17.87
N LEU A 1139 -20.06 3.59 17.27
CA LEU A 1139 -19.43 4.72 17.96
C LEU A 1139 -20.47 5.76 18.40
N ASN A 1140 -21.33 6.21 17.47
CA ASN A 1140 -22.41 7.17 17.76
C ASN A 1140 -23.65 6.89 16.90
N TRP A 1141 -24.71 6.41 17.53
CA TRP A 1141 -25.97 6.04 16.86
C TRP A 1141 -26.64 7.19 16.08
N MET A 1142 -26.38 8.43 16.48
CA MET A 1142 -27.06 9.63 15.96
C MET A 1142 -26.34 10.33 14.79
N THR A 1143 -25.19 9.84 14.29
CA THR A 1143 -24.51 10.50 13.15
C THR A 1143 -25.21 10.17 11.81
N PRO A 1144 -25.77 11.15 11.07
CA PRO A 1144 -26.47 10.87 9.81
C PRO A 1144 -25.48 10.53 8.67
N PHE A 1145 -25.71 9.41 8.00
CA PHE A 1145 -24.81 8.88 6.96
C PHE A 1145 -25.22 9.36 5.55
N SER A 1146 -24.94 10.64 5.27
CA SER A 1146 -25.55 11.44 4.19
C SER A 1146 -25.34 10.98 2.73
N SER A 1147 -24.52 9.95 2.47
CA SER A 1147 -23.97 9.62 1.13
C SER A 1147 -24.62 8.42 0.42
N HIS A 1148 -25.32 7.51 1.10
CA HIS A 1148 -25.67 6.19 0.52
C HIS A 1148 -27.15 5.74 0.62
N HIS A 1149 -28.11 6.66 0.77
CA HIS A 1149 -29.55 6.36 0.77
C HIS A 1149 -30.18 6.23 -0.64
N ASN A 1150 -29.41 5.79 -1.64
CA ASN A 1150 -29.89 5.64 -3.02
C ASN A 1150 -30.76 4.37 -3.19
N VAL A 1151 -32.04 4.50 -2.89
CA VAL A 1151 -33.04 3.42 -2.94
C VAL A 1151 -33.15 2.76 -4.33
N LEU A 1152 -32.95 3.53 -5.41
CA LEU A 1152 -32.96 3.01 -6.80
C LEU A 1152 -31.82 2.01 -7.07
N SER A 1153 -30.72 2.09 -6.32
CA SER A 1153 -29.59 1.17 -6.42
C SER A 1153 -29.82 -0.20 -5.78
N ILE A 1154 -31.03 -0.47 -5.23
CA ILE A 1154 -31.34 -1.74 -4.57
C ILE A 1154 -32.77 -2.26 -4.77
N ILE A 1155 -33.75 -1.42 -5.11
CA ILE A 1155 -35.13 -1.85 -5.47
C ILE A 1155 -35.14 -3.06 -6.42
N PRO A 1156 -34.39 -3.06 -7.54
CA PRO A 1156 -34.38 -4.20 -8.47
C PRO A 1156 -33.93 -5.51 -7.84
N PHE A 1157 -32.87 -5.50 -7.03
CA PHE A 1157 -32.40 -6.71 -6.34
C PHE A 1157 -33.38 -7.20 -5.27
N ILE A 1158 -34.00 -6.31 -4.50
CA ILE A 1158 -35.00 -6.70 -3.49
C ILE A 1158 -36.18 -7.38 -4.17
N VAL A 1159 -36.75 -6.77 -5.22
CA VAL A 1159 -37.90 -7.35 -5.96
C VAL A 1159 -37.50 -8.66 -6.66
N LEU A 1160 -36.31 -8.72 -7.28
CA LEU A 1160 -35.82 -9.93 -7.95
C LEU A 1160 -35.62 -11.09 -6.96
N VAL A 1161 -34.94 -10.87 -5.83
CA VAL A 1161 -34.76 -11.89 -4.80
C VAL A 1161 -36.11 -12.26 -4.16
N GLU A 1162 -37.03 -11.31 -3.97
CA GLU A 1162 -38.38 -11.60 -3.48
C GLU A 1162 -39.14 -12.54 -4.45
N THR A 1163 -39.11 -12.27 -5.77
CA THR A 1163 -39.71 -13.16 -6.77
C THR A 1163 -39.07 -14.55 -6.76
N HIS A 1164 -37.75 -14.65 -6.58
CA HIS A 1164 -37.08 -15.95 -6.41
C HIS A 1164 -37.57 -16.70 -5.16
N THR A 1165 -37.86 -16.03 -4.04
CA THR A 1165 -38.43 -16.71 -2.85
C THR A 1165 -39.78 -17.38 -3.12
N THR A 1166 -40.47 -17.01 -4.21
CA THR A 1166 -41.76 -17.59 -4.62
C THR A 1166 -41.63 -18.86 -5.46
N GLY A 1167 -40.42 -19.22 -5.92
CA GLY A 1167 -40.20 -20.30 -6.89
C GLY A 1167 -40.48 -19.93 -8.35
N LYS A 1168 -40.74 -18.64 -8.66
CA LYS A 1168 -40.94 -18.15 -10.03
C LYS A 1168 -39.61 -17.91 -10.72
N MET A 1169 -39.46 -18.49 -11.91
CA MET A 1169 -38.33 -18.24 -12.82
C MET A 1169 -38.64 -17.12 -13.81
N VAL A 1170 -37.63 -16.41 -14.31
CA VAL A 1170 -37.77 -15.44 -15.40
C VAL A 1170 -38.39 -16.11 -16.64
N PRO A 1171 -39.50 -15.60 -17.19
CA PRO A 1171 -40.12 -16.17 -18.39
C PRO A 1171 -39.28 -15.89 -19.65
N ARG A 1172 -39.38 -16.79 -20.63
CA ARG A 1172 -38.60 -16.73 -21.89
C ARG A 1172 -39.00 -15.52 -22.73
N VAL A 1173 -38.00 -14.82 -23.28
CA VAL A 1173 -38.22 -13.64 -24.12
C VAL A 1173 -38.25 -14.06 -25.60
N THR A 1174 -39.45 -14.37 -26.09
CA THR A 1174 -39.67 -14.90 -27.45
C THR A 1174 -39.67 -13.84 -28.55
N SER A 1175 -39.89 -12.56 -28.22
CA SER A 1175 -39.90 -11.47 -29.20
C SER A 1175 -38.49 -11.11 -29.65
N ARG A 1176 -38.29 -11.05 -30.97
CA ARG A 1176 -36.97 -10.86 -31.60
C ARG A 1176 -36.14 -9.71 -31.01
N PRO A 1177 -36.63 -8.46 -30.87
CA PRO A 1177 -35.81 -7.36 -30.34
C PRO A 1177 -35.46 -7.54 -28.85
N LEU A 1178 -36.45 -7.88 -28.01
CA LEU A 1178 -36.24 -7.96 -26.56
C LEU A 1178 -35.29 -9.10 -26.17
N ARG A 1179 -35.25 -10.20 -26.94
CA ARG A 1179 -34.31 -11.32 -26.73
C ARG A 1179 -32.84 -10.87 -26.76
N HIS A 1180 -32.52 -9.80 -27.51
CA HIS A 1180 -31.16 -9.29 -27.58
C HIS A 1180 -30.78 -8.35 -26.42
N VAL A 1181 -31.76 -7.76 -25.71
CA VAL A 1181 -31.52 -6.80 -24.61
C VAL A 1181 -30.72 -7.45 -23.46
N SER A 1182 -31.13 -8.63 -22.99
CA SER A 1182 -30.39 -9.41 -21.97
C SER A 1182 -28.92 -9.63 -22.37
N GLY A 1183 -28.69 -9.91 -23.67
CA GLY A 1183 -27.36 -10.13 -24.21
C GLY A 1183 -26.54 -8.85 -24.40
N ILE A 1184 -27.19 -7.72 -24.69
CA ILE A 1184 -26.56 -6.40 -24.81
C ILE A 1184 -26.10 -5.92 -23.43
N ILE A 1185 -26.98 -5.90 -22.43
CA ILE A 1185 -26.66 -5.44 -21.07
C ILE A 1185 -25.46 -6.23 -20.50
N LEU A 1186 -25.53 -7.56 -20.51
CA LEU A 1186 -24.45 -8.41 -20.01
C LEU A 1186 -23.13 -8.28 -20.81
N THR A 1187 -23.19 -7.86 -22.08
CA THR A 1187 -21.97 -7.55 -22.85
C THR A 1187 -21.42 -6.17 -22.48
N GLY A 1188 -22.30 -5.18 -22.28
CA GLY A 1188 -21.92 -3.85 -21.78
C GLY A 1188 -21.23 -3.94 -20.42
N THR A 1189 -21.81 -4.67 -19.47
CA THR A 1189 -21.17 -4.95 -18.17
C THR A 1189 -19.81 -5.62 -18.33
N ALA A 1190 -19.68 -6.62 -19.21
CA ALA A 1190 -18.42 -7.31 -19.45
C ALA A 1190 -17.34 -6.42 -20.09
N VAL A 1191 -17.70 -5.56 -21.04
CA VAL A 1191 -16.78 -4.61 -21.69
C VAL A 1191 -16.38 -3.50 -20.71
N TYR A 1192 -17.34 -2.94 -19.97
CA TYR A 1192 -17.06 -1.92 -18.95
C TYR A 1192 -16.14 -2.45 -17.85
N ALA A 1193 -16.37 -3.68 -17.37
CA ALA A 1193 -15.54 -4.32 -16.35
C ALA A 1193 -14.07 -4.54 -16.79
N ALA A 1194 -13.80 -4.68 -18.10
CA ALA A 1194 -12.44 -4.73 -18.63
C ALA A 1194 -11.79 -3.36 -18.82
N ILE A 1195 -12.53 -2.36 -19.32
CA ILE A 1195 -11.96 -1.07 -19.74
C ILE A 1195 -11.93 -0.05 -18.59
N TYR A 1196 -13.01 0.04 -17.82
CA TYR A 1196 -13.20 1.06 -16.76
C TYR A 1196 -13.25 0.47 -15.36
N GLY A 1197 -13.53 -0.84 -15.22
CA GLY A 1197 -13.83 -1.48 -13.95
C GLY A 1197 -12.77 -1.30 -12.86
N VAL A 1198 -11.49 -1.17 -13.21
CA VAL A 1198 -10.41 -0.93 -12.23
C VAL A 1198 -10.47 0.49 -11.65
N SER A 1199 -10.68 1.48 -12.50
CA SER A 1199 -10.66 2.89 -12.11
C SER A 1199 -11.99 3.39 -11.55
N TYR A 1200 -13.09 2.77 -11.96
CA TYR A 1200 -14.48 3.16 -11.66
C TYR A 1200 -15.31 1.98 -11.14
N ALA A 1201 -14.73 1.18 -10.22
CA ALA A 1201 -15.32 -0.07 -9.75
C ALA A 1201 -16.74 0.07 -9.17
N TYR A 1202 -17.03 1.20 -8.50
CA TYR A 1202 -18.36 1.52 -7.96
C TYR A 1202 -19.49 1.42 -9.01
N VAL A 1203 -19.22 1.70 -10.29
CA VAL A 1203 -20.22 1.66 -11.37
C VAL A 1203 -20.69 0.23 -11.68
N LEU A 1204 -19.87 -0.79 -11.36
CA LEU A 1204 -20.19 -2.20 -11.64
C LEU A 1204 -21.46 -2.67 -10.90
N HIS A 1205 -21.69 -2.21 -9.67
CA HIS A 1205 -22.93 -2.49 -8.95
C HIS A 1205 -24.15 -1.95 -9.70
N HIS A 1206 -24.09 -0.68 -10.14
CA HIS A 1206 -25.18 -0.04 -10.87
C HIS A 1206 -25.46 -0.74 -12.21
N LEU A 1207 -24.44 -1.22 -12.93
CA LEU A 1207 -24.61 -2.00 -14.17
C LEU A 1207 -25.30 -3.36 -13.93
N VAL A 1208 -24.99 -4.04 -12.83
CA VAL A 1208 -25.68 -5.29 -12.46
C VAL A 1208 -27.08 -5.01 -11.90
N ASN A 1209 -27.31 -3.87 -11.24
CA ASN A 1209 -28.63 -3.40 -10.83
C ASN A 1209 -29.54 -3.10 -12.03
N ILE A 1210 -29.00 -2.51 -13.11
CA ILE A 1210 -29.73 -2.33 -14.40
C ILE A 1210 -30.11 -3.69 -15.00
N PHE A 1211 -29.22 -4.69 -14.94
CA PHE A 1211 -29.56 -6.05 -15.36
C PHE A 1211 -30.66 -6.67 -14.48
N ALA A 1212 -30.62 -6.49 -13.16
CA ALA A 1212 -31.70 -6.93 -12.27
C ALA A 1212 -33.03 -6.22 -12.57
N ALA A 1213 -33.00 -4.92 -12.88
CA ALA A 1213 -34.20 -4.14 -13.25
C ALA A 1213 -34.84 -4.65 -14.54
N TRP A 1214 -34.02 -5.02 -15.53
CA TRP A 1214 -34.48 -5.67 -16.76
C TRP A 1214 -35.17 -7.01 -16.48
N LEU A 1215 -34.60 -7.87 -15.62
CA LEU A 1215 -35.25 -9.14 -15.24
C LEU A 1215 -36.60 -8.93 -14.52
N VAL A 1216 -36.70 -7.90 -13.66
CA VAL A 1216 -37.96 -7.51 -13.02
C VAL A 1216 -38.97 -6.98 -14.04
N ALA A 1217 -38.57 -6.18 -15.03
CA ALA A 1217 -39.46 -5.72 -16.10
C ALA A 1217 -40.01 -6.87 -16.96
N VAL A 1218 -39.19 -7.89 -17.27
CA VAL A 1218 -39.64 -9.12 -17.96
C VAL A 1218 -40.65 -9.91 -17.12
N HIS A 1219 -40.47 -9.96 -15.79
CA HIS A 1219 -41.47 -10.55 -14.88
C HIS A 1219 -42.79 -9.77 -14.81
N LEU A 1220 -42.75 -8.43 -14.83
CA LEU A 1220 -43.95 -7.59 -14.73
C LEU A 1220 -44.76 -7.56 -16.02
N THR A 1221 -44.11 -7.39 -17.18
CA THR A 1221 -44.77 -7.36 -18.50
C THR A 1221 -45.51 -8.66 -18.81
N THR A 1222 -44.92 -9.81 -18.48
CA THR A 1222 -45.56 -11.13 -18.65
C THR A 1222 -46.67 -11.40 -17.63
N ALA A 1223 -46.57 -10.87 -16.40
CA ALA A 1223 -47.68 -10.90 -15.46
C ALA A 1223 -48.87 -10.05 -15.94
N ALA A 1224 -48.62 -8.86 -16.48
CA ALA A 1224 -49.66 -8.01 -17.08
C ALA A 1224 -50.33 -8.69 -18.29
N ALA A 1225 -49.54 -9.31 -19.18
CA ALA A 1225 -50.07 -10.07 -20.31
C ALA A 1225 -50.92 -11.28 -19.86
N ALA A 1226 -50.53 -11.97 -18.78
CA ALA A 1226 -51.31 -13.08 -18.22
C ALA A 1226 -52.63 -12.61 -17.59
N VAL A 1227 -52.66 -11.43 -16.95
CA VAL A 1227 -53.89 -10.82 -16.43
C VAL A 1227 -54.82 -10.39 -17.58
N ALA A 1228 -54.29 -9.69 -18.59
CA ALA A 1228 -55.06 -9.28 -19.76
C ALA A 1228 -55.61 -10.47 -20.58
N GLY A 1229 -54.86 -11.57 -20.68
CA GLY A 1229 -55.35 -12.81 -21.28
C GLY A 1229 -56.44 -13.52 -20.46
N SER A 1230 -56.54 -13.24 -19.16
CA SER A 1230 -57.55 -13.81 -18.26
C SER A 1230 -58.84 -12.97 -18.20
N SER A 1231 -58.85 -11.74 -18.72
CA SER A 1231 -60.01 -10.83 -18.67
C SER A 1231 -60.96 -10.92 -19.88
N ASN A 1232 -60.74 -11.85 -20.82
CA ASN A 1232 -61.63 -12.10 -21.97
C ASN A 1232 -62.92 -12.88 -21.61
N GLY A 1233 -63.48 -12.64 -20.42
CA GLY A 1233 -64.70 -13.30 -19.94
C GLY A 1233 -65.36 -12.51 -18.80
N GLY A 1234 -66.40 -11.74 -19.13
CA GLY A 1234 -67.10 -10.83 -18.20
C GLY A 1234 -66.51 -9.43 -18.25
N GLY A 1235 -67.23 -8.49 -18.88
CA GLY A 1235 -66.75 -7.13 -19.10
C GLY A 1235 -67.05 -6.16 -17.95
N PHE A 1236 -66.20 -5.14 -17.83
CA PHE A 1236 -66.58 -3.84 -17.26
C PHE A 1236 -65.87 -2.71 -18.03
N ALA A 1237 -66.26 -1.46 -17.78
CA ALA A 1237 -66.12 -0.36 -18.72
C ALA A 1237 -64.68 0.07 -19.08
N SER A 1238 -64.57 0.72 -20.25
CA SER A 1238 -63.36 1.29 -20.83
C SER A 1238 -62.73 2.40 -19.99
N PHE A 1239 -61.39 2.50 -20.03
CA PHE A 1239 -60.69 3.76 -19.84
C PHE A 1239 -59.60 3.97 -20.91
N SER A 1240 -59.37 5.23 -21.25
CA SER A 1240 -58.70 5.68 -22.48
C SER A 1240 -57.31 5.09 -22.74
N SER A 1241 -57.04 4.78 -24.01
CA SER A 1241 -55.69 4.53 -24.54
C SER A 1241 -54.92 5.84 -24.74
N SER A 1242 -53.83 6.04 -23.99
CA SER A 1242 -52.85 7.10 -24.26
C SER A 1242 -51.50 6.49 -24.64
N SER A 1243 -51.20 6.50 -25.94
CA SER A 1243 -49.94 5.98 -26.49
C SER A 1243 -48.77 6.85 -26.05
N TYR A 1244 -47.82 6.28 -25.30
CA TYR A 1244 -46.49 6.85 -25.13
C TYR A 1244 -45.42 5.90 -25.68
N THR A 1245 -44.73 6.37 -26.72
CA THR A 1245 -43.69 5.67 -27.46
C THR A 1245 -42.40 5.54 -26.69
N ILE A 1246 -41.62 4.50 -27.03
CA ILE A 1246 -40.30 4.24 -26.46
C ILE A 1246 -39.30 5.29 -26.95
N SER A 1247 -38.88 6.21 -26.08
CA SER A 1247 -37.82 7.21 -26.37
C SER A 1247 -36.76 7.36 -25.26
N SER A 1248 -37.06 6.96 -24.01
CA SER A 1248 -36.19 7.18 -22.84
C SER A 1248 -34.94 6.29 -22.74
N VAL A 1249 -34.67 5.45 -23.73
CA VAL A 1249 -33.47 4.58 -23.76
C VAL A 1249 -32.24 5.33 -24.33
N SER A 1250 -32.44 6.45 -25.05
CA SER A 1250 -31.33 7.25 -25.60
C SER A 1250 -30.76 8.27 -24.61
N SER A 1251 -31.59 8.87 -23.74
CA SER A 1251 -31.19 9.98 -22.86
C SER A 1251 -30.32 9.56 -21.66
N LEU A 1252 -30.17 8.26 -21.40
CA LEU A 1252 -29.35 7.72 -20.32
C LEU A 1252 -27.83 7.79 -20.55
N PHE A 1253 -27.38 8.21 -21.75
CA PHE A 1253 -25.96 8.38 -22.08
C PHE A 1253 -25.52 9.83 -22.34
N GLU A 1254 -26.46 10.80 -22.36
CA GLU A 1254 -26.17 12.14 -22.87
C GLU A 1254 -26.34 13.27 -21.82
N ASN A 1255 -27.21 13.10 -20.81
CA ASN A 1255 -27.33 14.04 -19.69
C ASN A 1255 -26.40 13.68 -18.52
N GLY A 1256 -25.10 13.74 -18.79
CA GLY A 1256 -24.02 13.64 -17.79
C GLY A 1256 -23.54 14.99 -17.22
N GLN A 1257 -24.33 16.07 -17.35
CA GLN A 1257 -23.91 17.41 -16.91
C GLN A 1257 -24.43 17.81 -15.52
N VAL A 1258 -23.47 18.14 -14.66
CA VAL A 1258 -23.42 19.35 -13.82
C VAL A 1258 -24.77 19.90 -13.31
N ILE A 1259 -25.09 19.63 -12.04
CA ILE A 1259 -25.92 20.52 -11.22
C ILE A 1259 -24.97 21.35 -10.35
N ASP A 1260 -24.66 22.56 -10.81
CA ASP A 1260 -23.87 23.55 -10.07
C ASP A 1260 -24.82 24.43 -9.24
N GLN A 1261 -24.87 24.22 -7.92
CA GLN A 1261 -25.71 25.02 -7.02
C GLN A 1261 -25.07 26.37 -6.67
N LYS A 1262 -25.03 27.28 -7.66
CA LYS A 1262 -24.74 28.70 -7.41
C LYS A 1262 -26.03 29.48 -7.17
N GLY A 1263 -26.28 29.86 -5.92
CA GLY A 1263 -27.27 30.89 -5.56
C GLY A 1263 -26.55 32.16 -5.11
N GLY A 1264 -26.43 33.16 -5.99
CA GLY A 1264 -25.74 34.43 -5.69
C GLY A 1264 -25.96 35.47 -6.79
N LYS A 1265 -26.85 36.43 -6.53
CA LYS A 1265 -27.39 37.43 -7.46
C LYS A 1265 -26.32 38.30 -8.16
N ILE A 1266 -26.39 38.36 -9.50
CA ILE A 1266 -26.80 39.52 -10.34
C ILE A 1266 -26.53 40.92 -9.74
N PRO A 1267 -25.93 41.91 -10.46
CA PRO A 1267 -26.00 42.15 -11.91
C PRO A 1267 -25.32 41.12 -12.83
#